data_AF-A0A9D5EE56-F1
#
_entry.id   AF-A0A9D5EE56-F1
#
_cell.length_a   1.000
_cell.length_b   1.000
_cell.length_c   1.000
_cell.angle_alpha   90.00
_cell.angle_beta   90.00
_cell.angle_gamma   90.00
#
_symmetry.space_group_name_H-M   'P 1'
#
loop_
_entity.id
_entity.type
_entity.pdbx_description
1 polymer ?
#
loop_
_entity_poly.entity_id
_entity_poly.type
_entity_poly.pdbx_seq_one_letter_code
_entity_poly.pdbx_strand_id
1 'polypeptide(L)'
;MHKTVPHSVRSALARVIRSIPAALWAVGLLLALGAPAALAAEGGTHGGEANLKLPDLNSVAFFGGAIGGQTLLYSGFLISGLGLVFGLVIYGQLKNLPVHQSMREVSELIYETCKAYMVQQGKFLLILFAFIGAVVLVYFKYLIPTTDAAGAQAYGFGWGRVALVIFFGLVGMGGSYAVAWFGIRVNTFANSRTAFASLRGKPYPCYAIPLKAGMSIGMMLISVELLIMLFILLVLPGSVAGACLIGFAIGESLGASALRIAGGIFTKIADIGSDLMKIVFKIKEDDARNPGVIADCVGDNAGDSVGPSADGFETYGVTGVALIVFVMLAITPRVFLPAGVASDAATPEQLAAAAAVASVVQVKFLVWLFVMRIVMVLASGASYLINEAYTKATYSGADEMNFERPLTNLVFLTSAVSIALTFVVSLLLIPDINGDGSLWWKLSAIISCGTAAGAIIPELVKIFTSTSSGHVREVVTSSREGGPSLNILSGLVAGNFSAFWLGITIVALMAVAYGISTLGFGTVMLAPAVFAFGLVAFGFLSMGPVTIAVDSYGPVTDNAQSVFELSTIEQLPQATAQIQSEHGFAPNFDRAKHLLEENDGAGNTFKATAKPVLIGTAVVGATTLIFSIIVALTDGLTTGLEKLSLLHPPFLLGLITGGAVIYWFTGASTQAVTTGAYRAVEFIKANIRLESTAKASVEDSRRVVTICTEYAQKGMFNIFLGVFFATLAFAFVEPFFFIGYLVSIALFGLFQAIFMANAGGAWDNAKKVVEVELKAKGTDLHAATVVGDTVGDPFKDTSSVAMNPVIKFTTLFGLLAVELAVSLKDRAPSLPYALAVAFFLAALFFVWRSFYGMQIRATASAAATHSPAAAH
;
A
#
# COMPACT_ATOMS: atom_id res chain seq x y z
N MET A 1 -42.29 22.54 14.25
CA MET A 1 -41.48 22.99 15.40
C MET A 1 -40.09 23.39 14.91
N HIS A 2 -39.87 24.69 14.68
CA HIS A 2 -38.56 25.24 14.33
C HIS A 2 -37.64 25.19 15.55
N LYS A 3 -36.69 24.26 15.58
CA LYS A 3 -35.53 24.35 16.49
C LYS A 3 -34.42 25.10 15.77
N THR A 4 -34.19 26.32 16.21
CA THR A 4 -33.09 27.19 15.80
C THR A 4 -31.76 26.54 16.19
N VAL A 5 -30.88 26.38 15.20
CA VAL A 5 -29.50 25.94 15.36
C VAL A 5 -28.79 26.85 16.39
N PRO A 6 -28.05 26.30 17.38
CA PRO A 6 -27.40 27.10 18.42
C PRO A 6 -26.48 28.18 17.85
N HIS A 7 -26.48 29.35 18.49
CA HIS A 7 -25.69 30.51 18.06
C HIS A 7 -24.18 30.24 18.01
N SER A 8 -23.68 29.31 18.83
CA SER A 8 -22.29 28.83 18.82
C SER A 8 -21.95 28.12 17.51
N VAL A 9 -22.85 27.28 17.00
CA VAL A 9 -22.71 26.55 15.72
C VAL A 9 -22.76 27.52 14.54
N ARG A 10 -23.66 28.51 14.56
CA ARG A 10 -23.70 29.58 13.55
C ARG A 10 -22.42 30.44 13.54
N SER A 11 -21.87 30.74 14.72
CA SER A 11 -20.64 31.55 14.83
C SER A 11 -19.37 30.78 14.40
N ALA A 12 -19.37 29.45 14.56
CA ALA A 12 -18.30 28.58 14.09
C ALA A 12 -18.38 28.41 12.57
N LEU A 13 -19.56 28.13 12.03
CA LEU A 13 -19.82 28.10 10.58
C LEU A 13 -19.48 29.43 9.92
N ALA A 14 -19.88 30.57 10.50
CA ALA A 14 -19.57 31.88 9.95
C ALA A 14 -18.07 32.23 9.98
N ARG A 15 -17.32 31.77 10.98
CA ARG A 15 -15.85 31.90 11.01
C ARG A 15 -15.18 31.01 9.97
N VAL A 16 -15.67 29.79 9.78
CA VAL A 16 -15.20 28.85 8.74
C VAL A 16 -15.49 29.37 7.34
N ILE A 17 -16.70 29.91 7.10
CA ILE A 17 -17.10 30.50 5.82
C ILE A 17 -16.24 31.72 5.47
N ARG A 18 -15.89 32.55 6.47
CA ARG A 18 -15.02 33.73 6.30
C ARG A 18 -13.52 33.40 6.16
N SER A 19 -13.08 32.21 6.60
CA SER A 19 -11.67 31.79 6.52
C SER A 19 -11.31 31.05 5.23
N ILE A 20 -12.30 30.69 4.41
CA ILE A 20 -12.08 30.16 3.07
C ILE A 20 -11.83 31.35 2.13
N PRO A 21 -10.67 31.45 1.47
CA PRO A 21 -10.38 32.48 0.47
C PRO A 21 -11.55 32.63 -0.51
N ALA A 22 -11.98 33.87 -0.80
CA ALA A 22 -13.09 34.15 -1.71
C ALA A 22 -12.92 33.47 -3.09
N ALA A 23 -11.68 33.21 -3.50
CA ALA A 23 -11.34 32.46 -4.71
C ALA A 23 -11.79 30.98 -4.67
N LEU A 24 -11.73 30.29 -3.52
CA LEU A 24 -12.20 28.91 -3.39
C LEU A 24 -13.73 28.81 -3.41
N TRP A 25 -14.41 29.81 -2.85
CA TRP A 25 -15.86 29.97 -3.02
C TRP A 25 -16.24 30.21 -4.47
N ALA A 26 -15.47 31.04 -5.19
CA ALA A 26 -15.69 31.31 -6.61
C ALA A 26 -15.48 30.05 -7.48
N VAL A 27 -14.45 29.24 -7.21
CA VAL A 27 -14.23 27.95 -7.90
C VAL A 27 -15.34 26.95 -7.59
N GLY A 28 -15.79 26.86 -6.33
CA GLY A 28 -16.90 25.99 -5.95
C GLY A 28 -18.25 26.42 -6.57
N LEU A 29 -18.51 27.72 -6.67
CA LEU A 29 -19.67 28.23 -7.42
C LEU A 29 -19.51 28.02 -8.93
N LEU A 30 -18.33 28.21 -9.52
CA LEU A 30 -18.11 28.03 -10.95
C LEU A 30 -18.24 26.57 -11.39
N LEU A 31 -17.80 25.60 -10.58
CA LEU A 31 -17.99 24.17 -10.84
C LEU A 31 -19.47 23.75 -10.64
N ALA A 32 -20.17 24.35 -9.68
CA ALA A 32 -21.61 24.12 -9.47
C ALA A 32 -22.49 24.79 -10.56
N LEU A 33 -22.03 25.92 -11.12
CA LEU A 33 -22.73 26.67 -12.18
C LEU A 33 -22.36 26.20 -13.60
N GLY A 34 -21.28 25.43 -13.76
CA GLY A 34 -20.90 24.78 -15.03
C GLY A 34 -21.80 23.61 -15.43
N ALA A 35 -22.76 23.22 -14.59
CA ALA A 35 -23.79 22.25 -14.92
C ALA A 35 -25.08 22.96 -15.39
N PRO A 36 -25.19 23.26 -16.71
CA PRO A 36 -26.50 23.07 -17.32
C PRO A 36 -26.47 22.37 -18.69
N ALA A 37 -27.53 21.59 -18.88
CA ALA A 37 -28.13 21.17 -20.16
C ALA A 37 -27.47 20.04 -20.97
N ALA A 38 -27.55 18.82 -20.44
CA ALA A 38 -27.86 17.64 -21.27
C ALA A 38 -28.71 16.66 -20.44
N LEU A 39 -30.00 16.96 -20.35
CA LEU A 39 -31.02 16.04 -19.87
C LEU A 39 -31.35 15.06 -21.01
N ALA A 40 -30.81 13.85 -20.91
CA ALA A 40 -31.43 12.67 -21.48
C ALA A 40 -31.31 11.57 -20.43
N ALA A 41 -32.45 11.17 -19.87
CA ALA A 41 -32.58 10.01 -19.01
C ALA A 41 -32.65 8.78 -19.91
N GLU A 42 -31.70 7.87 -19.75
CA GLU A 42 -31.88 6.47 -20.14
C GLU A 42 -31.92 5.68 -18.84
N GLY A 43 -33.09 5.14 -18.51
CA GLY A 43 -33.28 4.24 -17.38
C GLY A 43 -32.76 2.86 -17.76
N GLY A 44 -31.53 2.57 -17.38
CA GLY A 44 -30.97 1.22 -17.39
C GLY A 44 -31.31 0.49 -16.10
N THR A 45 -31.61 -0.80 -16.17
CA THR A 45 -31.69 -1.66 -14.99
C THR A 45 -30.28 -1.98 -14.51
N HIS A 46 -29.72 -1.12 -13.65
CA HIS A 46 -28.35 -1.29 -13.15
C HIS A 46 -28.28 -2.39 -12.08
N GLY A 47 -27.81 -3.58 -12.48
CA GLY A 47 -27.41 -4.64 -11.56
C GLY A 47 -25.97 -4.42 -11.09
N GLY A 48 -25.79 -3.73 -9.97
CA GLY A 48 -24.47 -3.46 -9.38
C GLY A 48 -23.73 -4.72 -8.89
N GLU A 49 -22.43 -4.60 -8.65
CA GLU A 49 -21.54 -5.69 -8.21
C GLU A 49 -21.96 -6.28 -6.86
N ALA A 50 -22.63 -5.48 -6.04
CA ALA A 50 -23.22 -5.92 -4.79
C ALA A 50 -24.27 -7.05 -4.93
N ASN A 51 -24.77 -7.30 -6.15
CA ASN A 51 -25.63 -8.42 -6.51
C ASN A 51 -24.89 -9.57 -7.21
N LEU A 52 -23.55 -9.56 -7.24
CA LEU A 52 -22.73 -10.62 -7.83
C LEU A 52 -23.09 -11.99 -7.22
N LYS A 53 -23.72 -12.82 -8.05
CA LYS A 53 -24.02 -14.21 -7.70
C LYS A 53 -22.91 -15.09 -8.25
N LEU A 54 -22.09 -15.62 -7.35
CA LEU A 54 -21.02 -16.53 -7.73
C LEU A 54 -21.60 -17.87 -8.22
N PRO A 55 -21.03 -18.47 -9.28
CA PRO A 55 -21.46 -19.76 -9.80
C PRO A 55 -21.11 -20.90 -8.82
N ASP A 56 -21.80 -22.03 -8.95
CA ASP A 56 -21.47 -23.23 -8.18
C ASP A 56 -20.12 -23.80 -8.66
N LEU A 57 -19.11 -23.73 -7.79
CA LEU A 57 -17.75 -24.16 -8.12
C LEU A 57 -17.59 -25.67 -8.28
N ASN A 58 -18.56 -26.49 -7.86
CA ASN A 58 -18.57 -27.93 -8.13
C ASN A 58 -19.17 -28.30 -9.49
N SER A 59 -19.78 -27.34 -10.21
CA SER A 59 -20.34 -27.59 -11.53
C SER A 59 -19.29 -27.99 -12.58
N VAL A 60 -18.00 -27.71 -12.31
CA VAL A 60 -16.87 -28.06 -13.17
C VAL A 60 -15.90 -28.97 -12.42
N ALA A 61 -15.50 -30.05 -13.09
CA ALA A 61 -14.45 -30.94 -12.64
C ALA A 61 -13.14 -30.68 -13.41
N PHE A 62 -12.02 -30.82 -12.71
CA PHE A 62 -10.65 -30.58 -13.18
C PHE A 62 -9.89 -31.91 -13.24
N PHE A 63 -8.70 -31.91 -13.85
CA PHE A 63 -7.84 -33.10 -14.02
C PHE A 63 -8.57 -34.27 -14.70
N GLY A 64 -9.19 -34.01 -15.87
CA GLY A 64 -9.91 -35.04 -16.62
C GLY A 64 -11.19 -35.53 -15.95
N GLY A 65 -11.76 -34.75 -15.03
CA GLY A 65 -13.01 -35.07 -14.32
C GLY A 65 -12.81 -35.68 -12.93
N ALA A 66 -11.56 -35.81 -12.46
CA ALA A 66 -11.26 -36.48 -11.20
C ALA A 66 -11.61 -35.67 -9.94
N ILE A 67 -11.54 -34.33 -9.99
CA ILE A 67 -11.68 -33.47 -8.81
C ILE A 67 -12.59 -32.28 -9.12
N GLY A 68 -13.66 -32.08 -8.34
CA GLY A 68 -14.52 -30.90 -8.44
C GLY A 68 -13.81 -29.62 -8.02
N GLY A 69 -14.18 -28.47 -8.60
CA GLY A 69 -13.52 -27.18 -8.33
C GLY A 69 -13.50 -26.79 -6.85
N GLN A 70 -14.60 -26.99 -6.11
CA GLN A 70 -14.63 -26.70 -4.67
C GLN A 70 -13.66 -27.60 -3.88
N THR A 71 -13.60 -28.89 -4.23
CA THR A 71 -12.70 -29.87 -3.60
C THR A 71 -11.24 -29.47 -3.79
N LEU A 72 -10.90 -29.02 -5.00
CA LEU A 72 -9.56 -28.50 -5.29
C LEU A 72 -9.25 -27.25 -4.44
N LEU A 73 -10.18 -26.31 -4.34
CA LEU A 73 -9.96 -25.09 -3.55
C LEU A 73 -9.91 -25.32 -2.04
N TYR A 74 -10.48 -26.42 -1.52
CA TYR A 74 -10.29 -26.80 -0.12
C TYR A 74 -8.82 -27.11 0.22
N SER A 75 -8.00 -27.53 -0.76
CA SER A 75 -6.55 -27.65 -0.52
C SER A 75 -5.90 -26.30 -0.20
N GLY A 76 -6.52 -25.20 -0.61
CA GLY A 76 -6.10 -23.85 -0.25
C GLY A 76 -6.13 -23.58 1.25
N PHE A 77 -7.13 -24.10 1.98
CA PHE A 77 -7.11 -23.99 3.46
C PHE A 77 -5.92 -24.70 4.08
N LEU A 78 -5.53 -25.86 3.53
CA LEU A 78 -4.35 -26.59 3.99
C LEU A 78 -3.08 -25.77 3.74
N ILE A 79 -2.89 -25.23 2.52
CA ILE A 79 -1.70 -24.45 2.18
C ILE A 79 -1.64 -23.14 2.97
N SER A 80 -2.75 -22.41 3.10
CA SER A 80 -2.83 -21.24 3.98
C SER A 80 -2.48 -21.63 5.41
N GLY A 81 -3.05 -22.73 5.94
CA GLY A 81 -2.71 -23.25 7.26
C GLY A 81 -1.22 -23.54 7.43
N LEU A 82 -0.57 -24.16 6.44
CA LEU A 82 0.87 -24.40 6.44
C LEU A 82 1.67 -23.10 6.43
N GLY A 83 1.25 -22.09 5.67
CA GLY A 83 1.89 -20.77 5.65
C GLY A 83 1.76 -20.02 6.98
N LEU A 84 0.62 -20.12 7.66
CA LEU A 84 0.44 -19.61 9.03
C LEU A 84 1.36 -20.32 10.02
N VAL A 85 1.43 -21.65 9.96
CA VAL A 85 2.33 -22.45 10.79
C VAL A 85 3.79 -22.08 10.53
N PHE A 86 4.17 -21.90 9.26
CA PHE A 86 5.50 -21.44 8.89
C PHE A 86 5.86 -20.11 9.56
N GLY A 87 4.96 -19.11 9.49
CA GLY A 87 5.14 -17.83 10.16
C GLY A 87 5.26 -17.97 11.68
N LEU A 88 4.40 -18.76 12.32
CA LEU A 88 4.44 -18.98 13.78
C LEU A 88 5.68 -19.76 14.24
N VAL A 89 6.16 -20.71 13.43
CA VAL A 89 7.40 -21.45 13.71
C VAL A 89 8.59 -20.49 13.67
N ILE A 90 8.68 -19.63 12.64
CA ILE A 90 9.76 -18.64 12.58
C ILE A 90 9.65 -17.62 13.71
N TYR A 91 8.44 -17.16 14.04
CA TYR A 91 8.21 -16.32 15.22
C TYR A 91 8.81 -16.95 16.49
N GLY A 92 8.54 -18.25 16.72
CA GLY A 92 9.09 -18.99 17.85
C GLY A 92 10.62 -19.11 17.79
N GLN A 93 11.18 -19.35 16.60
CA GLN A 93 12.63 -19.41 16.39
C GLN A 93 13.30 -18.07 16.68
N LEU A 94 12.77 -16.95 16.17
CA LEU A 94 13.31 -15.61 16.40
C LEU A 94 13.24 -15.20 17.87
N LYS A 95 12.11 -15.49 18.53
CA LYS A 95 11.95 -15.25 19.98
C LYS A 95 13.03 -15.95 20.80
N ASN A 96 13.36 -17.19 20.44
CA ASN A 96 14.28 -18.07 21.16
C ASN A 96 15.75 -17.91 20.73
N LEU A 97 16.05 -17.11 19.71
CA LEU A 97 17.43 -16.83 19.31
C LEU A 97 18.17 -16.06 20.43
N PRO A 98 19.47 -16.35 20.65
CA PRO A 98 20.27 -15.67 21.67
C PRO A 98 20.31 -14.15 21.49
N VAL A 99 20.27 -13.42 22.60
CA VAL A 99 20.38 -11.95 22.64
C VAL A 99 20.90 -11.53 24.02
N HIS A 100 21.80 -10.55 24.05
CA HIS A 100 22.25 -9.95 25.30
C HIS A 100 21.13 -9.15 25.97
N GLN A 101 21.12 -9.11 27.31
CA GLN A 101 20.05 -8.45 28.08
C GLN A 101 19.88 -6.97 27.68
N SER A 102 20.96 -6.21 27.53
CA SER A 102 20.89 -4.79 27.17
C SER A 102 20.22 -4.52 25.82
N MET A 103 20.48 -5.35 24.80
CA MET A 103 19.85 -5.22 23.48
C MET A 103 18.38 -5.68 23.52
N ARG A 104 18.06 -6.69 24.33
CA ARG A 104 16.69 -7.16 24.54
C ARG A 104 15.83 -6.11 25.23
N GLU A 105 16.36 -5.41 26.21
CA GLU A 105 15.64 -4.33 26.91
C GLU A 105 15.27 -3.21 25.97
N VAL A 106 16.15 -2.83 25.04
CA VAL A 106 15.86 -1.83 24.00
C VAL A 106 14.75 -2.32 23.06
N SER A 107 14.83 -3.54 22.53
CA SER A 107 13.80 -4.02 21.61
C SER A 107 12.43 -4.24 22.26
N GLU A 108 12.39 -4.63 23.54
CA GLU A 108 11.13 -4.67 24.30
C GLU A 108 10.60 -3.26 24.58
N LEU A 109 11.45 -2.26 24.83
CA LEU A 109 11.03 -0.86 24.95
C LEU A 109 10.41 -0.33 23.64
N ILE A 110 11.04 -0.63 22.50
CA ILE A 110 10.51 -0.31 21.17
C ILE A 110 9.13 -0.99 21.01
N TYR A 111 9.04 -2.29 21.30
CA TYR A 111 7.78 -3.04 21.18
C TYR A 111 6.65 -2.49 22.07
N GLU A 112 6.92 -2.21 23.34
CA GLU A 112 5.94 -1.61 24.26
C GLU A 112 5.39 -0.29 23.72
N THR A 113 6.26 0.50 23.10
CA THR A 113 5.91 1.79 22.52
C THR A 113 5.10 1.63 21.22
N CYS A 114 5.50 0.69 20.35
CA CYS A 114 4.71 0.31 19.17
C CYS A 114 3.31 -0.20 19.54
N LYS A 115 3.17 -0.99 20.62
CA LYS A 115 1.85 -1.44 21.11
C LYS A 115 0.96 -0.27 21.48
N ALA A 116 1.49 0.72 22.20
CA ALA A 116 0.74 1.92 22.57
C ALA A 116 0.26 2.67 21.33
N TYR A 117 1.14 2.86 20.34
CA TYR A 117 0.79 3.43 19.03
C TYR A 117 -0.32 2.64 18.34
N MET A 118 -0.17 1.32 18.21
CA MET A 118 -1.12 0.46 17.51
C MET A 118 -2.50 0.45 18.18
N VAL A 119 -2.59 0.52 19.51
CA VAL A 119 -3.88 0.66 20.21
C VAL A 119 -4.57 1.98 19.85
N GLN A 120 -3.82 3.08 19.77
CA GLN A 120 -4.39 4.36 19.35
C GLN A 120 -4.80 4.35 17.87
N GLN A 121 -4.00 3.72 16.99
CA GLN A 121 -4.38 3.52 15.59
C GLN A 121 -5.64 2.65 15.45
N GLY A 122 -5.77 1.58 16.24
CA GLY A 122 -6.97 0.72 16.20
C GLY A 122 -8.26 1.49 16.56
N LYS A 123 -8.19 2.36 17.58
CA LYS A 123 -9.32 3.26 17.91
C LYS A 123 -9.63 4.23 16.77
N PHE A 124 -8.59 4.78 16.15
CA PHE A 124 -8.73 5.69 15.03
C PHE A 124 -9.34 5.01 13.80
N LEU A 125 -8.90 3.79 13.48
CA LEU A 125 -9.47 2.96 12.42
C LEU A 125 -10.97 2.72 12.61
N LEU A 126 -11.42 2.41 13.82
CA LEU A 126 -12.84 2.24 14.12
C LEU A 126 -13.66 3.53 13.88
N ILE A 127 -13.06 4.70 14.18
CA ILE A 127 -13.70 5.99 13.88
C ILE A 127 -13.84 6.17 12.36
N LEU A 128 -12.79 5.88 11.58
CA LEU A 128 -12.86 5.97 10.12
C LEU A 128 -13.84 4.95 9.53
N PHE A 129 -13.86 3.73 10.06
CA PHE A 129 -14.78 2.68 9.65
C PHE A 129 -16.24 3.07 9.92
N ALA A 130 -16.52 3.83 10.98
CA ALA A 130 -17.89 4.31 11.23
C ALA A 130 -18.42 5.19 10.08
N PHE A 131 -17.57 6.00 9.43
CA PHE A 131 -17.97 6.81 8.27
C PHE A 131 -18.28 5.94 7.05
N ILE A 132 -17.38 5.02 6.69
CA ILE A 132 -17.58 4.10 5.56
C ILE A 132 -18.76 3.16 5.83
N GLY A 133 -18.81 2.57 7.02
CA GLY A 133 -19.87 1.67 7.47
C GLY A 133 -21.25 2.32 7.42
N ALA A 134 -21.36 3.63 7.67
CA ALA A 134 -22.61 4.36 7.46
C ALA A 134 -23.02 4.43 5.99
N VAL A 135 -22.09 4.67 5.06
CA VAL A 135 -22.36 4.68 3.61
C VAL A 135 -22.73 3.28 3.13
N VAL A 136 -21.97 2.26 3.52
CA VAL A 136 -22.23 0.84 3.23
C VAL A 136 -23.61 0.45 3.75
N LEU A 137 -23.96 0.81 4.99
CA LEU A 137 -25.28 0.55 5.55
C LEU A 137 -26.37 1.20 4.71
N VAL A 138 -26.25 2.50 4.40
CA VAL A 138 -27.25 3.21 3.60
C VAL A 138 -27.46 2.55 2.24
N TYR A 139 -26.37 2.24 1.55
CA TYR A 139 -26.40 1.63 0.24
C TYR A 139 -27.04 0.23 0.28
N PHE A 140 -26.46 -0.71 1.03
CA PHE A 140 -26.90 -2.10 1.06
C PHE A 140 -28.25 -2.30 1.74
N LYS A 141 -28.67 -1.41 2.66
CA LYS A 141 -29.97 -1.55 3.35
C LYS A 141 -31.14 -0.92 2.58
N TYR A 142 -30.92 0.19 1.88
CA TYR A 142 -32.03 1.00 1.36
C TYR A 142 -32.00 1.22 -0.15
N LEU A 143 -30.82 1.14 -0.79
CA LEU A 143 -30.63 1.64 -2.15
C LEU A 143 -30.33 0.55 -3.16
N ILE A 144 -29.61 -0.49 -2.77
CA ILE A 144 -29.29 -1.61 -3.66
C ILE A 144 -30.57 -2.20 -4.29
N PRO A 145 -30.65 -2.29 -5.63
CA PRO A 145 -31.75 -2.97 -6.31
C PRO A 145 -31.75 -4.45 -5.96
N THR A 146 -32.91 -4.99 -5.60
CA THR A 146 -33.10 -6.41 -5.27
C THR A 146 -34.39 -6.91 -5.90
N THR A 147 -34.64 -8.21 -5.84
CA THR A 147 -35.94 -8.79 -6.22
C THR A 147 -36.57 -9.45 -5.00
N ASP A 148 -37.89 -9.27 -4.85
CA ASP A 148 -38.65 -9.97 -3.81
C ASP A 148 -38.93 -11.43 -4.20
N ALA A 149 -39.58 -12.18 -3.30
CA ALA A 149 -39.92 -13.59 -3.53
C ALA A 149 -40.92 -13.80 -4.68
N ALA A 150 -41.63 -12.75 -5.12
CA ALA A 150 -42.54 -12.76 -6.26
C ALA A 150 -41.84 -12.28 -7.56
N GLY A 151 -40.54 -11.96 -7.51
CA GLY A 151 -39.77 -11.46 -8.64
C GLY A 151 -39.97 -9.97 -8.94
N ALA A 152 -40.72 -9.24 -8.10
CA ALA A 152 -40.89 -7.80 -8.26
C ALA A 152 -39.65 -7.05 -7.76
N GLN A 153 -39.39 -5.89 -8.37
CA GLN A 153 -38.27 -5.04 -7.99
C GLN A 153 -38.47 -4.52 -6.56
N ALA A 154 -37.57 -4.91 -5.68
CA ALA A 154 -37.48 -4.47 -4.29
C ALA A 154 -36.16 -3.73 -4.08
N TYR A 155 -35.96 -3.15 -2.90
CA TYR A 155 -34.72 -2.47 -2.58
C TYR A 155 -34.22 -2.84 -1.20
N GLY A 156 -32.90 -2.98 -1.11
CA GLY A 156 -32.22 -3.23 0.15
C GLY A 156 -32.16 -4.70 0.51
N PHE A 157 -31.03 -5.09 1.07
CA PHE A 157 -30.89 -6.37 1.74
C PHE A 157 -31.61 -6.37 3.11
N GLY A 158 -31.95 -7.58 3.56
CA GLY A 158 -32.36 -7.82 4.94
C GLY A 158 -31.22 -7.51 5.91
N TRP A 159 -31.56 -7.13 7.14
CA TRP A 159 -30.61 -6.73 8.18
C TRP A 159 -29.49 -7.77 8.42
N GLY A 160 -29.79 -9.06 8.32
CA GLY A 160 -28.78 -10.12 8.46
C GLY A 160 -27.70 -10.09 7.38
N ARG A 161 -28.08 -9.88 6.10
CA ARG A 161 -27.10 -9.77 5.01
C ARG A 161 -26.27 -8.49 5.14
N VAL A 162 -26.89 -7.36 5.48
CA VAL A 162 -26.16 -6.10 5.71
C VAL A 162 -25.18 -6.25 6.87
N ALA A 163 -25.59 -6.91 7.96
CA ALA A 163 -24.72 -7.19 9.09
C ALA A 163 -23.52 -8.07 8.69
N LEU A 164 -23.72 -9.06 7.83
CA LEU A 164 -22.62 -9.87 7.28
C LEU A 164 -21.64 -9.04 6.43
N VAL A 165 -22.12 -8.16 5.55
CA VAL A 165 -21.25 -7.29 4.74
C VAL A 165 -20.42 -6.38 5.63
N ILE A 166 -21.03 -5.73 6.63
CA ILE A 166 -20.33 -4.87 7.60
C ILE A 166 -19.34 -5.70 8.42
N PHE A 167 -19.74 -6.90 8.86
CA PHE A 167 -18.86 -7.81 9.62
C PHE A 167 -17.63 -8.18 8.80
N PHE A 168 -17.77 -8.56 7.53
CA PHE A 168 -16.63 -8.87 6.68
C PHE A 168 -15.77 -7.64 6.36
N GLY A 169 -16.34 -6.44 6.32
CA GLY A 169 -15.54 -5.21 6.29
C GLY A 169 -14.72 -4.99 7.56
N LEU A 170 -15.26 -5.30 8.74
CA LEU A 170 -14.48 -5.30 9.98
C LEU A 170 -13.41 -6.40 9.99
N VAL A 171 -13.69 -7.57 9.42
CA VAL A 171 -12.72 -8.65 9.25
C VAL A 171 -11.58 -8.23 8.31
N GLY A 172 -11.87 -7.56 7.19
CA GLY A 172 -10.85 -7.01 6.29
C GLY A 172 -9.95 -5.99 6.97
N MET A 173 -10.54 -4.99 7.62
CA MET A 173 -9.79 -4.00 8.40
C MET A 173 -8.99 -4.65 9.55
N GLY A 174 -9.59 -5.60 10.24
CA GLY A 174 -8.97 -6.37 11.32
C GLY A 174 -7.83 -7.25 10.83
N GLY A 175 -7.92 -7.79 9.61
CA GLY A 175 -6.88 -8.53 8.92
C GLY A 175 -5.63 -7.68 8.72
N SER A 176 -5.78 -6.52 8.06
CA SER A 176 -4.69 -5.55 7.88
C SER A 176 -4.06 -5.12 9.21
N TYR A 177 -4.87 -4.90 10.25
CA TYR A 177 -4.41 -4.55 11.59
C TYR A 177 -3.66 -5.70 12.30
N ALA A 178 -4.14 -6.94 12.16
CA ALA A 178 -3.53 -8.11 12.80
C ALA A 178 -2.19 -8.48 12.17
N VAL A 179 -2.07 -8.45 10.84
CA VAL A 179 -0.79 -8.73 10.15
C VAL A 179 0.24 -7.65 10.47
N ALA A 180 -0.17 -6.38 10.60
CA ALA A 180 0.67 -5.28 11.06
C ALA A 180 1.21 -5.53 12.48
N TRP A 181 0.35 -5.95 13.42
CA TRP A 181 0.77 -6.28 14.79
C TRP A 181 1.75 -7.46 14.84
N PHE A 182 1.50 -8.48 14.02
CA PHE A 182 2.41 -9.62 13.88
C PHE A 182 3.77 -9.17 13.34
N GLY A 183 3.79 -8.35 12.29
CA GLY A 183 4.99 -7.78 11.69
C GLY A 183 5.86 -7.02 12.68
N ILE A 184 5.28 -6.09 13.46
CA ILE A 184 5.99 -5.36 14.52
C ILE A 184 6.67 -6.32 15.50
N ARG A 185 5.96 -7.35 15.97
CA ARG A 185 6.54 -8.26 16.97
C ARG A 185 7.65 -9.13 16.39
N VAL A 186 7.50 -9.58 15.14
CA VAL A 186 8.55 -10.33 14.45
C VAL A 186 9.78 -9.45 14.24
N ASN A 187 9.61 -8.21 13.80
CA ASN A 187 10.70 -7.26 13.56
C ASN A 187 11.43 -6.87 14.85
N THR A 188 10.70 -6.60 15.93
CA THR A 188 11.30 -6.30 17.25
C THR A 188 12.00 -7.48 17.90
N PHE A 189 11.67 -8.72 17.55
CA PHE A 189 12.56 -9.83 17.86
C PHE A 189 13.79 -9.78 16.98
N ALA A 190 13.60 -9.76 15.67
CA ALA A 190 14.70 -9.86 14.70
C ALA A 190 15.77 -8.78 14.90
N ASN A 191 15.40 -7.51 15.10
CA ASN A 191 16.34 -6.38 15.20
C ASN A 191 17.41 -6.60 16.28
N SER A 192 17.01 -6.94 17.50
CA SER A 192 17.92 -7.17 18.63
C SER A 192 18.75 -8.44 18.47
N ARG A 193 18.23 -9.46 17.78
CA ARG A 193 19.00 -10.68 17.48
C ARG A 193 19.99 -10.47 16.35
N THR A 194 19.66 -9.63 15.37
CA THR A 194 20.59 -9.19 14.32
C THR A 194 21.72 -8.36 14.94
N ALA A 195 21.39 -7.39 15.80
CA ALA A 195 22.35 -6.57 16.54
C ALA A 195 23.28 -7.43 17.42
N PHE A 196 22.75 -8.45 18.09
CA PHE A 196 23.56 -9.35 18.90
C PHE A 196 24.42 -10.30 18.04
N ALA A 197 23.88 -10.80 16.93
CA ALA A 197 24.59 -11.70 16.04
C ALA A 197 25.78 -11.02 15.34
N SER A 198 25.69 -9.72 15.06
CA SER A 198 26.78 -8.95 14.43
C SER A 198 28.03 -8.86 15.31
N LEU A 199 27.90 -9.00 16.64
CA LEU A 199 29.03 -9.04 17.59
C LEU A 199 30.02 -10.18 17.30
N ARG A 200 29.61 -11.23 16.58
CA ARG A 200 30.52 -12.31 16.14
C ARG A 200 31.44 -11.89 14.99
N GLY A 201 31.22 -10.72 14.39
CA GLY A 201 31.99 -10.20 13.25
C GLY A 201 31.76 -10.94 11.94
N LYS A 202 30.66 -11.70 11.81
CA LYS A 202 30.32 -12.47 10.60
C LYS A 202 29.09 -11.88 9.89
N PRO A 203 29.11 -11.73 8.56
CA PRO A 203 28.03 -11.06 7.83
C PRO A 203 26.77 -11.92 7.65
N TYR A 204 26.90 -13.24 7.46
CA TYR A 204 25.75 -14.10 7.13
C TYR A 204 24.62 -14.07 8.18
N PRO A 205 24.88 -14.13 9.50
CA PRO A 205 23.80 -13.97 10.49
C PRO A 205 23.11 -12.61 10.43
N CYS A 206 23.83 -11.54 10.09
CA CYS A 206 23.27 -10.20 9.91
C CYS A 206 22.29 -10.14 8.74
N TYR A 207 22.50 -10.96 7.71
CA TYR A 207 21.59 -11.13 6.57
C TYR A 207 20.42 -12.07 6.87
N ALA A 208 20.72 -13.24 7.43
CA ALA A 208 19.77 -14.35 7.50
C ALA A 208 18.62 -14.06 8.47
N ILE A 209 18.89 -13.36 9.59
CA ILE A 209 17.88 -13.05 10.60
C ILE A 209 16.81 -12.06 10.06
N PRO A 210 17.17 -10.91 9.47
CA PRO A 210 16.20 -10.01 8.85
C PRO A 210 15.41 -10.65 7.72
N LEU A 211 16.05 -11.40 6.80
CA LEU A 211 15.32 -12.05 5.71
C LEU A 211 14.31 -13.08 6.25
N LYS A 212 14.72 -13.86 7.25
CA LYS A 212 13.85 -14.84 7.90
C LYS A 212 12.64 -14.17 8.57
N ALA A 213 12.85 -13.02 9.19
CA ALA A 213 11.77 -12.20 9.74
C ALA A 213 10.80 -11.73 8.64
N GLY A 214 11.33 -11.16 7.56
CA GLY A 214 10.53 -10.73 6.41
C GLY A 214 9.72 -11.87 5.78
N MET A 215 10.31 -13.04 5.58
CA MET A 215 9.62 -14.21 5.04
C MET A 215 8.50 -14.71 5.97
N SER A 216 8.70 -14.64 7.28
CA SER A 216 7.64 -14.94 8.25
C SER A 216 6.44 -14.01 8.09
N ILE A 217 6.68 -12.72 7.89
CA ILE A 217 5.64 -11.70 7.72
C ILE A 217 4.91 -11.94 6.39
N GLY A 218 5.65 -12.05 5.28
CA GLY A 218 5.08 -12.26 3.95
C GLY A 218 4.24 -13.54 3.86
N MET A 219 4.72 -14.66 4.39
CA MET A 219 3.97 -15.92 4.39
C MET A 219 2.72 -15.84 5.26
N MET A 220 2.81 -15.26 6.45
CA MET A 220 1.67 -15.08 7.35
C MET A 220 0.59 -14.20 6.69
N LEU A 221 0.99 -13.04 6.16
CA LEU A 221 0.11 -12.07 5.53
C LEU A 221 -0.70 -12.68 4.39
N ILE A 222 -0.01 -13.28 3.40
CA ILE A 222 -0.66 -13.85 2.22
C ILE A 222 -1.55 -15.04 2.60
N SER A 223 -1.13 -15.82 3.60
CA SER A 223 -1.91 -16.96 4.06
C SER A 223 -3.18 -16.55 4.80
N VAL A 224 -3.13 -15.53 5.68
CA VAL A 224 -4.31 -14.99 6.37
C VAL A 224 -5.30 -14.44 5.36
N GLU A 225 -4.82 -13.64 4.41
CA GLU A 225 -5.66 -13.09 3.35
C GLU A 225 -6.36 -14.21 2.56
N LEU A 226 -5.58 -15.18 2.08
CA LEU A 226 -6.10 -16.22 1.20
C LEU A 226 -7.07 -17.13 1.95
N LEU A 227 -6.81 -17.38 3.23
CA LEU A 227 -7.71 -18.12 4.12
C LEU A 227 -9.08 -17.43 4.23
N ILE A 228 -9.10 -16.11 4.42
CA ILE A 228 -10.33 -15.33 4.58
C ILE A 228 -11.09 -15.29 3.24
N MET A 229 -10.40 -15.03 2.13
CA MET A 229 -11.03 -15.04 0.80
C MET A 229 -11.61 -16.41 0.45
N LEU A 230 -10.87 -17.49 0.70
CA LEU A 230 -11.38 -18.86 0.51
C LEU A 230 -12.57 -19.17 1.43
N PHE A 231 -12.55 -18.67 2.67
CA PHE A 231 -13.70 -18.82 3.58
C PHE A 231 -14.94 -18.13 3.02
N ILE A 232 -14.82 -16.87 2.57
CA ILE A 232 -15.94 -16.13 1.97
C ILE A 232 -16.45 -16.85 0.72
N LEU A 233 -15.54 -17.36 -0.11
CA LEU A 233 -15.87 -18.02 -1.38
C LEU A 233 -16.53 -19.40 -1.19
N LEU A 234 -16.01 -20.24 -0.30
CA LEU A 234 -16.35 -21.66 -0.21
C LEU A 234 -17.36 -21.99 0.89
N VAL A 235 -17.44 -21.16 1.93
CA VAL A 235 -18.28 -21.42 3.12
C VAL A 235 -19.56 -20.59 3.12
N LEU A 236 -19.51 -19.35 2.63
CA LEU A 236 -20.71 -18.53 2.56
C LEU A 236 -21.56 -18.91 1.34
N PRO A 237 -22.90 -18.78 1.44
CA PRO A 237 -23.77 -18.96 0.28
C PRO A 237 -23.41 -18.00 -0.85
N GLY A 238 -23.38 -18.48 -2.10
CA GLY A 238 -23.05 -17.67 -3.28
C GLY A 238 -23.93 -16.43 -3.49
N SER A 239 -25.11 -16.37 -2.86
CA SER A 239 -26.00 -15.20 -2.86
C SER A 239 -25.56 -14.03 -1.98
N VAL A 240 -24.59 -14.24 -1.08
CA VAL A 240 -24.05 -13.20 -0.19
C VAL A 240 -22.53 -13.07 -0.28
N ALA A 241 -21.84 -14.12 -0.72
CA ALA A 241 -20.38 -14.16 -0.84
C ALA A 241 -19.82 -12.98 -1.68
N GLY A 242 -20.42 -12.63 -2.81
CA GLY A 242 -19.99 -11.48 -3.62
C GLY A 242 -20.02 -10.15 -2.85
N ALA A 243 -21.14 -9.85 -2.19
CA ALA A 243 -21.26 -8.65 -1.35
C ALA A 243 -20.30 -8.66 -0.15
N CYS A 244 -20.03 -9.82 0.44
CA CYS A 244 -19.06 -9.96 1.53
C CYS A 244 -17.62 -9.77 1.05
N LEU A 245 -17.26 -10.20 -0.17
CA LEU A 245 -15.94 -9.93 -0.77
C LEU A 245 -15.73 -8.43 -0.97
N ILE A 246 -16.74 -7.70 -1.46
CA ILE A 246 -16.67 -6.24 -1.61
C ILE A 246 -16.56 -5.56 -0.24
N GLY A 247 -17.38 -5.97 0.73
CA GLY A 247 -17.29 -5.46 2.10
C GLY A 247 -15.89 -5.67 2.71
N PHE A 248 -15.34 -6.88 2.54
CA PHE A 248 -13.98 -7.23 2.94
C PHE A 248 -12.94 -6.33 2.27
N ALA A 249 -12.99 -6.18 0.94
CA ALA A 249 -12.09 -5.33 0.15
C ALA A 249 -12.10 -3.86 0.59
N ILE A 250 -13.29 -3.30 0.83
CA ILE A 250 -13.41 -1.92 1.36
C ILE A 250 -12.77 -1.79 2.74
N GLY A 251 -12.95 -2.81 3.60
CA GLY A 251 -12.40 -2.85 4.95
C GLY A 251 -10.87 -2.92 4.97
N GLU A 252 -10.28 -3.81 4.17
CA GLU A 252 -8.82 -3.93 4.06
C GLU A 252 -8.18 -2.68 3.44
N SER A 253 -8.81 -2.07 2.41
CA SER A 253 -8.35 -0.79 1.83
C SER A 253 -8.38 0.36 2.81
N LEU A 254 -9.41 0.45 3.67
CA LEU A 254 -9.42 1.41 4.76
C LEU A 254 -8.24 1.18 5.72
N GLY A 255 -8.07 -0.07 6.17
CA GLY A 255 -7.01 -0.46 7.10
C GLY A 255 -5.63 -0.11 6.56
N ALA A 256 -5.33 -0.52 5.32
CA ALA A 256 -4.08 -0.23 4.65
C ALA A 256 -3.85 1.28 4.45
N SER A 257 -4.84 2.01 3.92
CA SER A 257 -4.72 3.47 3.71
C SER A 257 -4.35 4.19 5.00
N ALA A 258 -5.08 3.92 6.07
CA ALA A 258 -4.86 4.59 7.35
C ALA A 258 -3.56 4.19 8.02
N LEU A 259 -3.22 2.90 8.05
CA LEU A 259 -1.97 2.44 8.65
C LEU A 259 -0.75 2.92 7.85
N ARG A 260 -0.81 2.93 6.51
CA ARG A 260 0.28 3.41 5.66
C ARG A 260 0.49 4.91 5.77
N ILE A 261 -0.57 5.72 5.69
CA ILE A 261 -0.46 7.18 5.77
C ILE A 261 -0.07 7.61 7.20
N ALA A 262 -0.78 7.14 8.22
CA ALA A 262 -0.50 7.54 9.60
C ALA A 262 0.86 6.99 10.07
N GLY A 263 1.20 5.77 9.66
CA GLY A 263 2.52 5.18 9.89
C GLY A 263 3.62 6.02 9.25
N GLY A 264 3.49 6.31 7.94
CA GLY A 264 4.44 7.13 7.19
C GLY A 264 4.65 8.52 7.79
N ILE A 265 3.56 9.22 8.13
CA ILE A 265 3.67 10.54 8.78
C ILE A 265 4.35 10.40 10.15
N PHE A 266 4.01 9.38 10.93
CA PHE A 266 4.61 9.15 12.24
C PHE A 266 6.13 8.94 12.13
N THR A 267 6.57 8.00 11.28
CA THR A 267 8.00 7.65 11.15
C THR A 267 8.79 8.88 10.73
N LYS A 268 8.35 9.60 9.69
CA LYS A 268 9.14 10.73 9.20
C LYS A 268 9.10 11.97 10.10
N ILE A 269 8.10 12.11 10.99
CA ILE A 269 8.17 13.11 12.07
C ILE A 269 9.29 12.75 13.06
N ALA A 270 9.39 11.46 13.42
CA ALA A 270 10.38 10.97 14.36
C ALA A 270 11.80 11.02 13.79
N ASP A 271 11.97 10.51 12.58
CA ASP A 271 13.21 10.45 11.80
C ASP A 271 13.81 11.85 11.63
N ILE A 272 13.12 12.78 10.94
CA ILE A 272 13.59 14.16 10.79
C ILE A 272 13.83 14.85 12.15
N GLY A 273 12.97 14.56 13.14
CA GLY A 273 13.11 15.05 14.50
C GLY A 273 14.44 14.63 15.14
N SER A 274 14.82 13.36 14.95
CA SER A 274 16.02 12.74 15.45
C SER A 274 17.25 13.16 14.64
N ASP A 275 17.19 13.07 13.31
CA ASP A 275 18.30 13.26 12.39
C ASP A 275 18.80 14.68 12.28
N LEU A 276 17.91 15.67 12.40
CA LEU A 276 18.35 17.07 12.46
C LEU A 276 19.26 17.35 13.67
N MET A 277 19.23 16.51 14.70
CA MET A 277 20.13 16.65 15.85
C MET A 277 21.58 16.33 15.48
N LYS A 278 21.83 15.49 14.46
CA LYS A 278 23.17 15.23 13.91
C LYS A 278 23.83 16.52 13.44
N ILE A 279 23.07 17.42 12.81
CA ILE A 279 23.57 18.70 12.31
C ILE A 279 23.67 19.73 13.44
N VAL A 280 22.62 19.84 14.26
CA VAL A 280 22.53 20.86 15.32
C VAL A 280 23.55 20.64 16.43
N PHE A 281 23.72 19.39 16.86
CA PHE A 281 24.52 19.04 18.04
C PHE A 281 25.77 18.22 17.71
N LYS A 282 26.00 17.87 16.44
CA LYS A 282 27.18 17.10 15.98
C LYS A 282 27.34 15.76 16.72
N ILE A 283 26.21 15.10 16.99
CA ILE A 283 26.15 13.77 17.60
C ILE A 283 26.11 12.67 16.53
N LYS A 284 26.32 11.42 16.95
CA LYS A 284 26.19 10.25 16.07
C LYS A 284 24.72 10.00 15.72
N GLU A 285 24.48 9.27 14.63
CA GLU A 285 23.20 8.61 14.37
C GLU A 285 22.83 7.69 15.54
N ASP A 286 21.56 7.67 15.93
CA ASP A 286 21.01 6.87 17.02
C ASP A 286 21.66 7.06 18.40
N ASP A 287 22.24 8.24 18.66
CA ASP A 287 22.84 8.56 19.96
C ASP A 287 21.85 8.36 21.11
N ALA A 288 22.22 7.53 22.09
CA ALA A 288 21.35 7.17 23.19
C ALA A 288 20.89 8.35 24.07
N ARG A 289 21.52 9.53 23.95
CA ARG A 289 21.12 10.77 24.64
C ARG A 289 19.98 11.50 23.94
N ASN A 290 19.71 11.18 22.68
CA ASN A 290 18.65 11.81 21.90
C ASN A 290 17.31 11.11 22.20
N PRO A 291 16.32 11.82 22.82
CA PRO A 291 15.02 11.23 23.13
C PRO A 291 14.20 10.83 21.89
N GLY A 292 14.57 11.32 20.70
CA GLY A 292 13.92 11.03 19.43
C GLY A 292 14.18 9.62 18.89
N VAL A 293 15.29 8.97 19.24
CA VAL A 293 15.72 7.71 18.60
C VAL A 293 14.73 6.56 18.87
N ILE A 294 14.16 6.47 20.07
CA ILE A 294 13.11 5.47 20.34
C ILE A 294 11.86 5.73 19.50
N ALA A 295 11.49 6.99 19.28
CA ALA A 295 10.36 7.32 18.42
C ALA A 295 10.64 6.96 16.96
N ASP A 296 11.90 7.11 16.54
CA ASP A 296 12.39 6.75 15.21
C ASP A 296 12.28 5.25 14.98
N CYS A 297 12.85 4.43 15.87
CA CYS A 297 12.72 2.98 15.79
C CYS A 297 11.26 2.50 15.83
N VAL A 298 10.42 3.16 16.63
CA VAL A 298 8.98 2.88 16.65
C VAL A 298 8.34 3.25 15.32
N GLY A 299 8.84 4.30 14.69
CA GLY A 299 8.50 4.75 13.35
C GLY A 299 8.81 3.70 12.29
N ASP A 300 10.00 3.13 12.26
CA ASP A 300 10.36 2.12 11.26
C ASP A 300 9.45 0.89 11.35
N ASN A 301 9.05 0.54 12.58
CA ASN A 301 8.05 -0.49 12.78
C ASN A 301 6.64 -0.03 12.36
N ALA A 302 6.22 1.17 12.76
CA ALA A 302 4.86 1.68 12.54
C ALA A 302 4.56 2.15 11.11
N GLY A 303 5.56 2.61 10.36
CA GLY A 303 5.47 3.10 9.01
C GLY A 303 6.07 2.13 8.00
N ASP A 304 7.35 1.78 8.20
CA ASP A 304 8.12 1.04 7.20
C ASP A 304 7.91 -0.47 7.28
N SER A 305 7.38 -1.01 8.39
CA SER A 305 7.00 -2.43 8.51
C SER A 305 5.47 -2.66 8.48
N VAL A 306 4.73 -1.94 9.33
CA VAL A 306 3.25 -2.02 9.35
C VAL A 306 2.65 -1.58 8.03
N GLY A 307 3.20 -0.51 7.44
CA GLY A 307 2.74 0.04 6.19
C GLY A 307 2.75 -1.00 5.06
N PRO A 308 3.90 -1.58 4.68
CA PRO A 308 3.93 -2.59 3.64
C PRO A 308 3.16 -3.86 3.99
N SER A 309 3.09 -4.23 5.27
CA SER A 309 2.32 -5.40 5.68
C SER A 309 0.81 -5.19 5.46
N ALA A 310 0.28 -4.03 5.84
CA ALA A 310 -1.14 -3.73 5.63
C ALA A 310 -1.45 -3.49 4.14
N ASP A 311 -0.56 -2.77 3.44
CA ASP A 311 -0.65 -2.51 2.00
C ASP A 311 -0.54 -3.80 1.17
N GLY A 312 0.36 -4.71 1.54
CA GLY A 312 0.50 -6.02 0.90
C GLY A 312 -0.73 -6.90 1.08
N PHE A 313 -1.31 -6.91 2.28
CA PHE A 313 -2.56 -7.65 2.57
C PHE A 313 -3.68 -7.18 1.66
N GLU A 314 -3.89 -5.86 1.63
CA GLU A 314 -4.87 -5.20 0.80
C GLU A 314 -4.62 -5.40 -0.69
N THR A 315 -3.38 -5.25 -1.15
CA THR A 315 -3.03 -5.40 -2.57
C THR A 315 -3.42 -6.78 -3.07
N TYR A 316 -3.15 -7.80 -2.27
CA TYR A 316 -3.43 -9.18 -2.59
C TYR A 316 -4.94 -9.47 -2.62
N GLY A 317 -5.68 -9.00 -1.61
CA GLY A 317 -7.14 -9.13 -1.54
C GLY A 317 -7.88 -8.37 -2.62
N VAL A 318 -7.63 -7.07 -2.75
CA VAL A 318 -8.30 -6.18 -3.69
C VAL A 318 -8.07 -6.61 -5.14
N THR A 319 -6.84 -7.00 -5.49
CA THR A 319 -6.55 -7.51 -6.85
C THR A 319 -7.31 -8.80 -7.12
N GLY A 320 -7.43 -9.68 -6.11
CA GLY A 320 -8.25 -10.89 -6.18
C GLY A 320 -9.73 -10.58 -6.40
N VAL A 321 -10.30 -9.70 -5.59
CA VAL A 321 -11.70 -9.26 -5.70
C VAL A 321 -11.96 -8.60 -7.06
N ALA A 322 -11.07 -7.73 -7.52
CA ALA A 322 -11.19 -7.06 -8.81
C ALA A 322 -11.24 -8.06 -9.99
N LEU A 323 -10.40 -9.10 -9.97
CA LEU A 323 -10.44 -10.14 -11.01
C LEU A 323 -11.68 -11.03 -10.91
N ILE A 324 -12.16 -11.34 -9.71
CA ILE A 324 -13.41 -12.09 -9.53
C ILE A 324 -14.57 -11.29 -10.13
N VAL A 325 -14.68 -10.02 -9.76
CA VAL A 325 -15.67 -9.09 -10.31
C VAL A 325 -15.58 -9.04 -11.83
N PHE A 326 -14.37 -8.85 -12.36
CA PHE A 326 -14.15 -8.77 -13.81
C PHE A 326 -14.59 -10.05 -14.52
N VAL A 327 -14.20 -11.23 -14.02
CA VAL A 327 -14.61 -12.53 -14.58
C VAL A 327 -16.12 -12.64 -14.65
N MET A 328 -16.82 -12.20 -13.60
CA MET A 328 -18.28 -12.26 -13.54
C MET A 328 -18.97 -11.25 -14.47
N LEU A 329 -18.39 -10.07 -14.66
CA LEU A 329 -18.97 -9.01 -15.51
C LEU A 329 -18.60 -9.13 -16.99
N ALA A 330 -17.45 -9.72 -17.30
CA ALA A 330 -16.93 -9.80 -18.67
C ALA A 330 -17.30 -11.11 -19.38
N ILE A 331 -17.44 -12.23 -18.65
CA ILE A 331 -17.86 -13.52 -19.21
C ILE A 331 -19.37 -13.61 -19.07
N THR A 332 -20.08 -13.12 -20.08
CA THR A 332 -21.55 -13.01 -20.07
C THR A 332 -22.17 -13.97 -21.10
N PRO A 333 -23.44 -14.37 -20.94
CA PRO A 333 -24.14 -15.20 -21.93
C PRO A 333 -24.07 -14.61 -23.35
N ARG A 334 -24.07 -13.27 -23.46
CA ARG A 334 -23.97 -12.55 -24.73
C ARG A 334 -22.77 -12.97 -25.58
N VAL A 335 -21.63 -13.26 -24.95
CA VAL A 335 -20.40 -13.64 -25.68
C VAL A 335 -20.52 -15.03 -26.32
N PHE A 336 -21.40 -15.88 -25.78
CA PHE A 336 -21.61 -17.27 -26.23
C PHE A 336 -22.89 -17.47 -27.05
N LEU A 337 -23.57 -16.38 -27.42
CA LEU A 337 -24.71 -16.47 -28.33
C LEU A 337 -24.25 -16.94 -29.73
N PRO A 338 -25.12 -17.66 -30.48
CA PRO A 338 -24.82 -18.02 -31.86
C PRO A 338 -24.48 -16.80 -32.71
N ALA A 339 -23.55 -16.96 -33.65
CA ALA A 339 -23.13 -15.87 -34.52
C ALA A 339 -24.32 -15.22 -35.25
N GLY A 340 -24.39 -13.89 -35.19
CA GLY A 340 -25.47 -13.10 -35.80
C GLY A 340 -26.74 -12.95 -34.96
N VAL A 341 -26.82 -13.59 -33.78
CA VAL A 341 -27.94 -13.41 -32.84
C VAL A 341 -27.62 -12.29 -31.85
N ALA A 342 -28.37 -11.21 -31.90
CA ALA A 342 -28.30 -10.14 -30.92
C ALA A 342 -29.02 -10.55 -29.61
N SER A 343 -28.59 -10.00 -28.47
CA SER A 343 -29.11 -10.37 -27.15
C SER A 343 -30.62 -10.19 -26.99
N ASP A 344 -31.16 -9.15 -27.63
CA ASP A 344 -32.58 -8.79 -27.69
C ASP A 344 -33.40 -9.66 -28.65
N ALA A 345 -32.73 -10.32 -29.60
CA ALA A 345 -33.31 -11.28 -30.53
C ALA A 345 -33.11 -12.75 -30.11
N ALA A 346 -32.38 -13.00 -29.01
CA ALA A 346 -32.09 -14.35 -28.53
C ALA A 346 -33.34 -15.01 -27.93
N THR A 347 -33.62 -16.24 -28.38
CA THR A 347 -34.67 -17.06 -27.74
C THR A 347 -34.29 -17.41 -26.30
N PRO A 348 -35.26 -17.66 -25.40
CA PRO A 348 -34.98 -18.07 -24.03
C PRO A 348 -34.06 -19.32 -23.94
N GLU A 349 -34.19 -20.25 -24.89
CA GLU A 349 -33.37 -21.45 -24.99
C GLU A 349 -31.92 -21.13 -25.37
N GLN A 350 -31.70 -20.24 -26.35
CA GLN A 350 -30.36 -19.78 -26.73
C GLN A 350 -29.68 -19.03 -25.58
N LEU A 351 -30.42 -18.18 -24.87
CA LEU A 351 -29.90 -17.45 -23.73
C LEU A 351 -29.55 -18.39 -22.57
N ALA A 352 -30.38 -19.40 -22.30
CA ALA A 352 -30.12 -20.41 -21.29
C ALA A 352 -28.88 -21.28 -21.63
N ALA A 353 -28.75 -21.70 -22.88
CA ALA A 353 -27.58 -22.45 -23.35
C ALA A 353 -26.29 -21.63 -23.24
N ALA A 354 -26.32 -20.37 -23.67
CA ALA A 354 -25.20 -19.45 -23.57
C ALA A 354 -24.82 -19.14 -22.11
N ALA A 355 -25.82 -19.02 -21.22
CA ALA A 355 -25.60 -18.83 -19.80
C ALA A 355 -24.95 -20.05 -19.13
N ALA A 356 -25.30 -21.26 -19.54
CA ALA A 356 -24.65 -22.49 -19.06
C ALA A 356 -23.16 -22.52 -19.44
N VAL A 357 -22.83 -22.18 -20.69
CA VAL A 357 -21.43 -22.09 -21.15
C VAL A 357 -20.67 -21.00 -20.39
N ALA A 358 -21.26 -19.80 -20.26
CA ALA A 358 -20.67 -18.70 -19.50
C ALA A 358 -20.34 -19.12 -18.06
N SER A 359 -21.28 -19.80 -17.39
CA SER A 359 -21.08 -20.30 -16.03
C SER A 359 -19.90 -21.26 -15.93
N VAL A 360 -19.76 -22.21 -16.87
CA VAL A 360 -18.62 -23.15 -16.89
C VAL A 360 -17.29 -22.40 -17.07
N VAL A 361 -17.23 -21.43 -17.98
CA VAL A 361 -16.01 -20.63 -18.21
C VAL A 361 -15.69 -19.78 -16.98
N GLN A 362 -16.68 -19.15 -16.35
CA GLN A 362 -16.50 -18.42 -15.09
C GLN A 362 -15.90 -19.31 -13.99
N VAL A 363 -16.45 -20.51 -13.76
CA VAL A 363 -15.90 -21.44 -12.75
C VAL A 363 -14.46 -21.82 -13.06
N LYS A 364 -14.14 -22.13 -14.34
CA LYS A 364 -12.75 -22.44 -14.75
C LYS A 364 -11.78 -21.31 -14.39
N PHE A 365 -12.15 -20.06 -14.68
CA PHE A 365 -11.31 -18.90 -14.39
C PHE A 365 -11.19 -18.63 -12.89
N LEU A 366 -12.29 -18.68 -12.13
CA LEU A 366 -12.28 -18.46 -10.69
C LEU A 366 -11.41 -19.51 -9.98
N VAL A 367 -11.61 -20.80 -10.27
CA VAL A 367 -10.81 -21.87 -9.67
C VAL A 367 -9.34 -21.73 -10.05
N TRP A 368 -9.05 -21.47 -11.33
CA TRP A 368 -7.69 -21.27 -11.82
C TRP A 368 -6.97 -20.11 -11.09
N LEU A 369 -7.61 -18.95 -10.95
CA LEU A 369 -7.04 -17.79 -10.25
C LEU A 369 -6.69 -18.12 -8.79
N PHE A 370 -7.58 -18.79 -8.06
CA PHE A 370 -7.31 -19.16 -6.68
C PHE A 370 -6.23 -20.25 -6.56
N VAL A 371 -6.23 -21.25 -7.44
CA VAL A 371 -5.16 -22.27 -7.42
C VAL A 371 -3.80 -21.65 -7.75
N MET A 372 -3.74 -20.69 -8.68
CA MET A 372 -2.52 -19.94 -8.94
C MET A 372 -1.99 -19.24 -7.70
N ARG A 373 -2.87 -18.56 -6.94
CA ARG A 373 -2.51 -17.92 -5.66
C ARG A 373 -1.93 -18.92 -4.65
N ILE A 374 -2.59 -20.07 -4.51
CA ILE A 374 -2.13 -21.16 -3.62
C ILE A 374 -0.73 -21.64 -4.03
N VAL A 375 -0.50 -21.87 -5.32
CA VAL A 375 0.79 -22.34 -5.83
C VAL A 375 1.89 -21.29 -5.68
N MET A 376 1.57 -20.01 -5.80
CA MET A 376 2.54 -18.91 -5.62
C MET A 376 3.06 -18.80 -4.18
N VAL A 377 2.24 -19.16 -3.18
CA VAL A 377 2.70 -19.29 -1.78
C VAL A 377 3.73 -20.41 -1.64
N LEU A 378 3.47 -21.56 -2.27
CA LEU A 378 4.41 -22.69 -2.28
C LEU A 378 5.70 -22.35 -3.03
N ALA A 379 5.59 -21.69 -4.18
CA ALA A 379 6.72 -21.23 -4.99
C ALA A 379 7.64 -20.31 -4.18
N SER A 380 7.06 -19.37 -3.44
CA SER A 380 7.80 -18.44 -2.58
C SER A 380 8.51 -19.16 -1.43
N GLY A 381 7.82 -20.07 -0.72
CA GLY A 381 8.42 -20.86 0.35
C GLY A 381 9.56 -21.75 -0.14
N ALA A 382 9.38 -22.46 -1.25
CA ALA A 382 10.41 -23.31 -1.85
C ALA A 382 11.62 -22.49 -2.32
N SER A 383 11.40 -21.36 -3.00
CA SER A 383 12.46 -20.48 -3.48
C SER A 383 13.27 -19.89 -2.33
N TYR A 384 12.61 -19.49 -1.23
CA TYR A 384 13.30 -19.06 -0.02
C TYR A 384 14.21 -20.15 0.55
N LEU A 385 13.70 -21.38 0.72
CA LEU A 385 14.50 -22.49 1.27
C LEU A 385 15.72 -22.83 0.39
N ILE A 386 15.53 -22.81 -0.94
CA ILE A 386 16.62 -23.04 -1.90
C ILE A 386 17.66 -21.92 -1.82
N ASN A 387 17.21 -20.65 -1.85
CA ASN A 387 18.10 -19.50 -1.76
C ASN A 387 18.86 -19.45 -0.43
N GLU A 388 18.19 -19.79 0.67
CA GLU A 388 18.79 -19.84 2.00
C GLU A 388 19.85 -20.94 2.08
N ALA A 389 19.57 -22.14 1.55
CA ALA A 389 20.54 -23.23 1.50
C ALA A 389 21.79 -22.85 0.70
N TYR A 390 21.61 -22.23 -0.48
CA TYR A 390 22.71 -21.75 -1.32
C TYR A 390 23.51 -20.63 -0.65
N THR A 391 22.83 -19.63 -0.09
CA THR A 391 23.46 -18.47 0.56
C THR A 391 24.23 -18.90 1.80
N LYS A 392 23.66 -19.81 2.61
CA LYS A 392 24.34 -20.39 3.77
C LYS A 392 25.60 -21.14 3.35
N ALA A 393 25.51 -22.01 2.34
CA ALA A 393 26.67 -22.76 1.86
C ALA A 393 27.80 -21.85 1.35
N THR A 394 27.44 -20.69 0.78
CA THR A 394 28.40 -19.73 0.22
C THR A 394 29.01 -18.83 1.29
N TYR A 395 28.21 -18.31 2.23
CA TYR A 395 28.60 -17.20 3.11
C TYR A 395 28.74 -17.57 4.60
N SER A 396 28.39 -18.78 5.04
CA SER A 396 28.46 -19.11 6.48
C SER A 396 29.88 -18.99 7.07
N GLY A 397 30.90 -19.24 6.26
CA GLY A 397 32.31 -19.09 6.65
C GLY A 397 32.96 -17.78 6.18
N ALA A 398 32.30 -17.01 5.31
CA ALA A 398 32.88 -15.84 4.68
C ALA A 398 33.05 -14.68 5.68
N ASP A 399 34.11 -13.90 5.49
CA ASP A 399 34.35 -12.68 6.28
C ASP A 399 33.64 -11.47 5.68
N GLU A 400 33.43 -11.46 4.36
CA GLU A 400 32.76 -10.38 3.61
C GLU A 400 31.56 -10.93 2.82
N MET A 401 30.54 -10.09 2.63
CA MET A 401 29.30 -10.47 1.92
C MET A 401 28.64 -9.23 1.33
N ASN A 402 28.32 -9.28 0.04
CA ASN A 402 27.40 -8.32 -0.54
C ASN A 402 25.97 -8.70 -0.13
N PHE A 403 25.35 -7.89 0.73
CA PHE A 403 24.01 -8.10 1.26
C PHE A 403 22.89 -8.01 0.20
N GLU A 404 23.10 -7.24 -0.89
CA GLU A 404 22.11 -7.11 -1.97
C GLU A 404 22.01 -8.36 -2.87
N ARG A 405 23.13 -9.08 -3.05
CA ARG A 405 23.22 -10.21 -3.98
C ARG A 405 22.24 -11.35 -3.65
N PRO A 406 22.17 -11.88 -2.42
CA PRO A 406 21.27 -12.98 -2.12
C PRO A 406 19.80 -12.55 -2.05
N LEU A 407 19.50 -11.27 -1.78
CA LEU A 407 18.16 -10.70 -1.92
C LEU A 407 17.74 -10.65 -3.40
N THR A 408 18.64 -10.19 -4.28
CA THR A 408 18.43 -10.20 -5.74
C THR A 408 18.20 -11.62 -6.26
N ASN A 409 19.04 -12.57 -5.85
CA ASN A 409 18.92 -13.98 -6.25
C ASN A 409 17.56 -14.55 -5.85
N LEU A 410 17.06 -14.25 -4.64
CA LEU A 410 15.76 -14.70 -4.18
C LEU A 410 14.62 -14.19 -5.08
N VAL A 411 14.66 -12.90 -5.45
CA VAL A 411 13.65 -12.30 -6.35
C VAL A 411 13.64 -12.99 -7.72
N PHE A 412 14.81 -13.15 -8.34
CA PHE A 412 14.92 -13.81 -9.65
C PHE A 412 14.56 -15.30 -9.61
N LEU A 413 15.02 -16.01 -8.59
CA LEU A 413 14.70 -17.44 -8.40
C LEU A 413 13.19 -17.62 -8.26
N THR A 414 12.55 -16.83 -7.40
CA THR A 414 11.11 -16.91 -7.17
C THR A 414 10.34 -16.55 -8.44
N SER A 415 10.79 -15.55 -9.19
CA SER A 415 10.18 -15.20 -10.49
C SER A 415 10.22 -16.36 -11.48
N ALA A 416 11.40 -16.99 -11.64
CA ALA A 416 11.57 -18.10 -12.57
C ALA A 416 10.72 -19.31 -12.17
N VAL A 417 10.70 -19.66 -10.88
CA VAL A 417 9.87 -20.76 -10.34
C VAL A 417 8.38 -20.45 -10.52
N SER A 418 7.93 -19.23 -10.18
CA SER A 418 6.53 -18.81 -10.34
C SER A 418 6.09 -18.83 -11.80
N ILE A 419 6.92 -18.36 -12.74
CA ILE A 419 6.61 -18.44 -14.18
C ILE A 419 6.49 -19.89 -14.62
N ALA A 420 7.46 -20.75 -14.31
CA ALA A 420 7.41 -22.16 -14.69
C ALA A 420 6.16 -22.86 -14.15
N LEU A 421 5.84 -22.65 -12.87
CA LEU A 421 4.64 -23.20 -12.25
C LEU A 421 3.36 -22.61 -12.83
N THR A 422 3.34 -21.35 -13.23
CA THR A 422 2.17 -20.73 -13.90
C THR A 422 1.85 -21.45 -15.22
N PHE A 423 2.84 -21.78 -16.02
CA PHE A 423 2.62 -22.56 -17.25
C PHE A 423 2.13 -23.98 -16.95
N VAL A 424 2.80 -24.67 -16.02
CA VAL A 424 2.44 -26.05 -15.64
C VAL A 424 1.00 -26.12 -15.10
N VAL A 425 0.65 -25.25 -14.15
CA VAL A 425 -0.67 -25.25 -13.51
C VAL A 425 -1.76 -24.85 -14.50
N SER A 426 -1.51 -23.87 -15.39
CA SER A 426 -2.50 -23.52 -16.41
C SER A 426 -2.74 -24.67 -17.39
N LEU A 427 -1.68 -25.35 -17.84
CA LEU A 427 -1.80 -26.52 -18.71
C LEU A 427 -2.62 -27.64 -18.05
N LEU A 428 -2.45 -27.86 -16.75
CA LEU A 428 -3.14 -28.92 -16.01
C LEU A 428 -4.60 -28.58 -15.68
N LEU A 429 -4.90 -27.31 -15.36
CA LEU A 429 -6.23 -26.90 -14.90
C LEU A 429 -7.17 -26.43 -16.02
N ILE A 430 -6.64 -25.71 -17.00
CA ILE A 430 -7.42 -25.09 -18.07
C ILE A 430 -6.88 -25.46 -19.45
N PRO A 431 -6.57 -26.74 -19.75
CA PRO A 431 -5.98 -27.15 -21.04
C PRO A 431 -6.84 -26.77 -22.24
N ASP A 432 -8.16 -26.71 -22.04
CA ASP A 432 -9.14 -26.25 -23.01
C ASP A 432 -10.14 -25.29 -22.34
N ILE A 433 -10.37 -24.16 -22.99
CA ILE A 433 -11.42 -23.21 -22.61
C ILE A 433 -12.33 -23.02 -23.81
N ASN A 434 -13.55 -23.55 -23.72
CA ASN A 434 -14.59 -23.41 -24.74
C ASN A 434 -14.13 -23.86 -26.15
N GLY A 435 -13.36 -24.95 -26.23
CA GLY A 435 -12.84 -25.48 -27.50
C GLY A 435 -11.55 -24.83 -28.01
N ASP A 436 -11.00 -23.83 -27.30
CA ASP A 436 -9.67 -23.29 -27.59
C ASP A 436 -8.62 -23.88 -26.63
N GLY A 437 -7.83 -24.82 -27.15
CA GLY A 437 -6.71 -25.47 -26.45
C GLY A 437 -5.43 -24.63 -26.34
N SER A 438 -5.47 -23.36 -26.77
CA SER A 438 -4.32 -22.45 -26.75
C SER A 438 -4.42 -21.34 -25.70
N LEU A 439 -5.60 -21.13 -25.09
CA LEU A 439 -5.79 -20.05 -24.12
C LEU A 439 -4.95 -20.19 -22.84
N TRP A 440 -4.64 -21.42 -22.41
CA TRP A 440 -3.87 -21.67 -21.17
C TRP A 440 -2.48 -21.03 -21.20
N TRP A 441 -1.74 -21.12 -22.32
CA TRP A 441 -0.39 -20.58 -22.39
C TRP A 441 -0.42 -19.07 -22.61
N LYS A 442 -1.45 -18.55 -23.29
CA LYS A 442 -1.66 -17.11 -23.47
C LYS A 442 -1.93 -16.43 -22.12
N LEU A 443 -2.82 -17.01 -21.32
CA LEU A 443 -3.09 -16.58 -19.94
C LEU A 443 -1.83 -16.66 -19.07
N SER A 444 -1.07 -17.76 -19.21
CA SER A 444 0.20 -17.94 -18.49
C SER A 444 1.24 -16.89 -18.87
N ALA A 445 1.37 -16.57 -20.16
CA ALA A 445 2.29 -15.57 -20.66
C ALA A 445 1.93 -14.17 -20.16
N ILE A 446 0.64 -13.82 -20.09
CA ILE A 446 0.17 -12.56 -19.52
C ILE A 446 0.54 -12.44 -18.02
N ILE A 447 0.25 -13.47 -17.21
CA ILE A 447 0.67 -13.50 -15.80
C ILE A 447 2.20 -13.41 -15.68
N SER A 448 2.92 -14.04 -16.61
CA SER A 448 4.38 -14.00 -16.64
C SER A 448 4.92 -12.60 -16.93
N CYS A 449 4.24 -11.77 -17.71
CA CYS A 449 4.60 -10.35 -17.86
C CYS A 449 4.56 -9.62 -16.52
N GLY A 450 3.54 -9.86 -15.70
CA GLY A 450 3.45 -9.32 -14.35
C GLY A 450 4.52 -9.87 -13.40
N THR A 451 4.77 -11.18 -13.45
CA THR A 451 5.80 -11.83 -12.63
C THR A 451 7.19 -11.30 -12.97
N ALA A 452 7.49 -11.15 -14.26
CA ALA A 452 8.72 -10.57 -14.75
C ALA A 452 8.88 -9.11 -14.31
N ALA A 453 7.79 -8.33 -14.25
CA ALA A 453 7.81 -6.98 -13.72
C ALA A 453 8.36 -6.94 -12.28
N GLY A 454 7.97 -7.89 -11.45
CA GLY A 454 8.46 -8.03 -10.08
C GLY A 454 9.95 -8.32 -9.96
N ALA A 455 10.62 -8.77 -11.04
CA ALA A 455 12.08 -8.94 -11.10
C ALA A 455 12.79 -7.76 -11.78
N ILE A 456 12.22 -7.26 -12.87
CA ILE A 456 12.82 -6.24 -13.72
C ILE A 456 12.76 -4.87 -13.06
N ILE A 457 11.62 -4.49 -12.47
CA ILE A 457 11.43 -3.17 -11.85
C ILE A 457 12.44 -2.96 -10.71
N PRO A 458 12.66 -3.91 -9.78
CA PRO A 458 13.70 -3.79 -8.78
C PRO A 458 15.09 -3.50 -9.35
N GLU A 459 15.52 -4.19 -10.41
CA GLU A 459 16.82 -3.94 -11.04
C GLU A 459 16.92 -2.53 -11.61
N LEU A 460 15.86 -2.06 -12.27
CA LEU A 460 15.81 -0.70 -12.79
C LEU A 460 15.84 0.34 -11.66
N VAL A 461 15.19 0.09 -10.53
CA VAL A 461 15.24 0.96 -9.35
C VAL A 461 16.65 1.02 -8.77
N LYS A 462 17.36 -0.11 -8.69
CA LYS A 462 18.75 -0.15 -8.19
C LYS A 462 19.70 0.71 -9.00
N ILE A 463 19.48 0.86 -10.31
CA ILE A 463 20.25 1.77 -11.17
C ILE A 463 20.19 3.22 -10.66
N PHE A 464 19.13 3.63 -9.96
CA PHE A 464 18.97 4.98 -9.43
C PHE A 464 19.24 5.10 -7.92
N THR A 465 19.11 3.99 -7.18
CA THR A 465 19.05 4.04 -5.71
C THR A 465 20.15 3.27 -5.00
N SER A 466 20.77 2.24 -5.59
CA SER A 466 21.81 1.46 -4.88
C SER A 466 23.03 2.33 -4.55
N THR A 467 23.74 2.02 -3.46
CA THR A 467 25.01 2.68 -3.11
C THR A 467 26.08 2.53 -4.20
N SER A 468 25.94 1.51 -5.06
CA SER A 468 26.82 1.27 -6.22
C SER A 468 26.39 2.00 -7.51
N SER A 469 25.23 2.67 -7.49
CA SER A 469 24.65 3.39 -8.64
C SER A 469 25.49 4.59 -9.07
N GLY A 470 25.65 4.78 -10.39
CA GLY A 470 26.21 6.00 -10.96
C GLY A 470 25.44 7.27 -10.56
N HIS A 471 24.10 7.20 -10.45
CA HIS A 471 23.28 8.33 -10.01
C HIS A 471 23.49 8.68 -8.54
N VAL A 472 23.60 7.69 -7.65
CA VAL A 472 23.91 7.96 -6.24
C VAL A 472 25.30 8.58 -6.09
N ARG A 473 26.28 8.13 -6.88
CA ARG A 473 27.62 8.74 -6.92
C ARG A 473 27.60 10.17 -7.45
N GLU A 474 26.73 10.47 -8.40
CA GLU A 474 26.50 11.83 -8.87
C GLU A 474 25.91 12.72 -7.76
N VAL A 475 24.96 12.23 -6.97
CA VAL A 475 24.41 12.94 -5.80
C VAL A 475 25.51 13.25 -4.78
N VAL A 476 26.39 12.29 -4.48
CA VAL A 476 27.54 12.52 -3.57
C VAL A 476 28.50 13.58 -4.15
N THR A 477 28.78 13.52 -5.45
CA THR A 477 29.66 14.49 -6.13
C THR A 477 29.04 15.89 -6.10
N SER A 478 27.75 16.01 -6.42
CA SER A 478 27.00 17.27 -6.35
C SER A 478 26.97 17.86 -4.94
N SER A 479 26.83 17.00 -3.93
CA SER A 479 26.88 17.39 -2.52
C SER A 479 28.23 17.98 -2.14
N ARG A 480 29.32 17.42 -2.68
CA ARG A 480 30.69 17.89 -2.43
C ARG A 480 30.93 19.26 -3.05
N GLU A 481 30.49 19.46 -4.29
CA GLU A 481 30.81 20.67 -5.05
C GLU A 481 29.86 21.85 -4.77
N GLY A 482 28.59 21.58 -4.47
CA GLY A 482 27.57 22.63 -4.30
C GLY A 482 26.66 22.47 -3.09
N GLY A 483 27.04 21.63 -2.13
CA GLY A 483 26.35 21.47 -0.87
C GLY A 483 24.89 21.01 -1.03
N PRO A 484 23.99 21.39 -0.10
CA PRO A 484 22.60 20.95 -0.10
C PRO A 484 21.82 21.29 -1.37
N SER A 485 22.13 22.43 -2.01
CA SER A 485 21.40 22.88 -3.19
C SER A 485 21.60 21.92 -4.37
N LEU A 486 22.85 21.62 -4.73
CA LEU A 486 23.14 20.68 -5.81
C LEU A 486 22.80 19.23 -5.42
N ASN A 487 22.91 18.87 -4.13
CA ASN A 487 22.43 17.59 -3.63
C ASN A 487 20.94 17.38 -3.96
N ILE A 488 20.08 18.34 -3.60
CA ILE A 488 18.63 18.25 -3.87
C ILE A 488 18.38 18.20 -5.38
N LEU A 489 19.01 19.07 -6.17
CA LEU A 489 18.80 19.04 -7.62
C LEU A 489 19.20 17.69 -8.22
N SER A 490 20.31 17.09 -7.79
CA SER A 490 20.79 15.79 -8.29
C SER A 490 19.83 14.63 -7.94
N GLY A 491 19.29 14.59 -6.72
CA GLY A 491 18.28 13.58 -6.37
C GLY A 491 16.96 13.74 -7.14
N LEU A 492 16.54 14.99 -7.42
CA LEU A 492 15.40 15.24 -8.30
C LEU A 492 15.66 14.75 -9.74
N VAL A 493 16.89 14.89 -10.24
CA VAL A 493 17.29 14.32 -11.54
C VAL A 493 17.12 12.80 -11.52
N ALA A 494 17.70 12.11 -10.53
CA ALA A 494 17.58 10.66 -10.40
C ALA A 494 16.10 10.20 -10.35
N GLY A 495 15.28 10.87 -9.54
CA GLY A 495 13.84 10.60 -9.45
C GLY A 495 13.11 10.73 -10.80
N ASN A 496 13.32 11.84 -11.52
CA ASN A 496 12.63 12.09 -12.79
C ASN A 496 13.02 11.09 -13.88
N PHE A 497 14.32 10.80 -14.03
CA PHE A 497 14.78 9.79 -14.99
C PHE A 497 14.27 8.40 -14.63
N SER A 498 14.22 8.05 -13.34
CA SER A 498 13.68 6.77 -12.91
C SER A 498 12.19 6.62 -13.26
N ALA A 499 11.38 7.68 -13.07
CA ALA A 499 9.95 7.68 -13.39
C ALA A 499 9.69 7.46 -14.88
N PHE A 500 10.52 8.07 -15.74
CA PHE A 500 10.47 7.85 -17.18
C PHE A 500 10.74 6.37 -17.55
N TRP A 501 11.88 5.82 -17.13
CA TRP A 501 12.29 4.46 -17.53
C TRP A 501 11.39 3.37 -16.95
N LEU A 502 10.96 3.53 -15.70
CA LEU A 502 10.02 2.60 -15.06
C LEU A 502 8.64 2.67 -15.72
N GLY A 503 8.17 3.87 -16.06
CA GLY A 503 6.93 4.04 -16.82
C GLY A 503 6.97 3.35 -18.18
N ILE A 504 8.04 3.55 -18.96
CA ILE A 504 8.23 2.87 -20.26
C ILE A 504 8.28 1.35 -20.09
N THR A 505 8.90 0.85 -19.02
CA THR A 505 8.97 -0.59 -18.73
C THR A 505 7.58 -1.16 -18.44
N ILE A 506 6.77 -0.48 -17.62
CA ILE A 506 5.38 -0.89 -17.34
C ILE A 506 4.56 -0.89 -18.65
N VAL A 507 4.70 0.15 -19.47
CA VAL A 507 4.04 0.23 -20.79
C VAL A 507 4.45 -0.93 -21.69
N ALA A 508 5.73 -1.29 -21.75
CA ALA A 508 6.21 -2.39 -22.57
C ALA A 508 5.62 -3.74 -22.12
N LEU A 509 5.60 -4.01 -20.81
CA LEU A 509 5.01 -5.23 -20.24
C LEU A 509 3.50 -5.31 -20.48
N MET A 510 2.79 -4.20 -20.29
CA MET A 510 1.35 -4.11 -20.60
C MET A 510 1.09 -4.25 -22.11
N ALA A 511 1.94 -3.70 -22.98
CA ALA A 511 1.78 -3.80 -24.42
C ALA A 511 1.94 -5.26 -24.92
N VAL A 512 2.86 -6.03 -24.33
CA VAL A 512 2.98 -7.48 -24.60
C VAL A 512 1.71 -8.21 -24.17
N ALA A 513 1.21 -7.95 -22.96
CA ALA A 513 -0.04 -8.53 -22.47
C ALA A 513 -1.24 -8.16 -23.37
N TYR A 514 -1.32 -6.90 -23.81
CA TYR A 514 -2.33 -6.44 -24.76
C TYR A 514 -2.23 -7.20 -26.10
N GLY A 515 -1.04 -7.32 -26.68
CA GLY A 515 -0.82 -8.06 -27.91
C GLY A 515 -1.30 -9.50 -27.81
N ILE A 516 -0.99 -10.19 -26.71
CA ILE A 516 -1.45 -11.57 -26.45
C ILE A 516 -2.98 -11.62 -26.29
N SER A 517 -3.60 -10.62 -25.64
CA SER A 517 -5.05 -10.55 -25.45
C SER A 517 -5.84 -10.48 -26.76
N THR A 518 -5.22 -10.01 -27.85
CA THR A 518 -5.88 -9.98 -29.17
C THR A 518 -5.97 -11.36 -29.83
N LEU A 519 -5.26 -12.36 -29.31
CA LEU A 519 -5.18 -13.71 -29.89
C LEU A 519 -6.32 -14.61 -29.40
N GLY A 520 -7.58 -14.26 -29.70
CA GLY A 520 -8.74 -15.15 -29.53
C GLY A 520 -9.57 -14.97 -28.25
N PHE A 521 -9.18 -14.09 -27.33
CA PHE A 521 -9.93 -13.86 -26.07
C PHE A 521 -11.31 -13.20 -26.27
N GLY A 522 -11.53 -12.51 -27.38
CA GLY A 522 -12.83 -11.90 -27.68
C GLY A 522 -13.97 -12.92 -27.83
N THR A 523 -13.64 -14.21 -27.95
CA THR A 523 -14.61 -15.33 -28.00
C THR A 523 -15.08 -15.79 -26.63
N VAL A 524 -14.43 -15.36 -25.54
CA VAL A 524 -14.74 -15.82 -24.18
C VAL A 524 -15.12 -14.69 -23.22
N MET A 525 -14.73 -13.44 -23.52
CA MET A 525 -15.03 -12.31 -22.63
C MET A 525 -15.13 -10.97 -23.36
N LEU A 526 -15.84 -10.05 -22.74
CA LEU A 526 -15.82 -8.62 -23.06
C LEU A 526 -14.50 -7.98 -22.59
N ALA A 527 -14.02 -6.98 -23.35
CA ALA A 527 -12.78 -6.23 -23.10
C ALA A 527 -11.55 -7.08 -22.66
N PRO A 528 -11.09 -8.03 -23.49
CA PRO A 528 -9.94 -8.88 -23.18
C PRO A 528 -8.68 -8.15 -22.71
N ALA A 529 -8.42 -6.96 -23.27
CA ALA A 529 -7.25 -6.15 -22.94
C ALA A 529 -7.22 -5.76 -21.45
N VAL A 530 -8.37 -5.37 -20.90
CA VAL A 530 -8.44 -4.95 -19.49
C VAL A 530 -8.28 -6.15 -18.57
N PHE A 531 -8.84 -7.31 -18.92
CA PHE A 531 -8.59 -8.54 -18.19
C PHE A 531 -7.10 -8.89 -18.20
N ALA A 532 -6.45 -8.76 -19.35
CA ALA A 532 -5.02 -9.02 -19.47
C ALA A 532 -4.19 -8.08 -18.59
N PHE A 533 -4.55 -6.79 -18.49
CA PHE A 533 -3.92 -5.87 -17.55
C PHE A 533 -4.16 -6.31 -16.10
N GLY A 534 -5.38 -6.71 -15.75
CA GLY A 534 -5.67 -7.33 -14.45
C GLY A 534 -4.76 -8.52 -14.12
N LEU A 535 -4.53 -9.40 -15.10
CA LEU A 535 -3.62 -10.53 -14.94
C LEU A 535 -2.15 -10.12 -14.84
N VAL A 536 -1.75 -9.00 -15.45
CA VAL A 536 -0.42 -8.41 -15.21
C VAL A 536 -0.33 -7.96 -13.74
N ALA A 537 -1.31 -7.22 -13.22
CA ALA A 537 -1.33 -6.83 -11.80
C ALA A 537 -1.29 -8.06 -10.86
N PHE A 538 -2.04 -9.11 -11.19
CA PHE A 538 -1.99 -10.39 -10.49
C PHE A 538 -0.60 -11.04 -10.55
N GLY A 539 0.05 -11.00 -11.71
CA GLY A 539 1.40 -11.53 -11.89
C GLY A 539 2.45 -10.83 -11.03
N PHE A 540 2.34 -9.52 -10.80
CA PHE A 540 3.25 -8.81 -9.88
C PHE A 540 3.19 -9.41 -8.46
N LEU A 541 2.05 -9.99 -8.09
CA LEU A 541 1.79 -10.57 -6.77
C LEU A 541 2.17 -12.05 -6.67
N SER A 542 2.69 -12.64 -7.75
CA SER A 542 3.15 -14.03 -7.77
C SER A 542 4.34 -14.33 -6.86
N MET A 543 4.98 -13.28 -6.36
CA MET A 543 6.06 -13.34 -5.39
C MET A 543 5.70 -12.63 -4.09
N GLY A 544 4.41 -12.44 -3.79
CA GLY A 544 3.93 -11.66 -2.65
C GLY A 544 4.71 -11.87 -1.35
N PRO A 545 4.90 -13.11 -0.86
CA PRO A 545 5.68 -13.36 0.35
C PRO A 545 7.14 -12.86 0.26
N VAL A 546 7.78 -13.00 -0.89
CA VAL A 546 9.17 -12.58 -1.12
C VAL A 546 9.27 -11.06 -1.27
N THR A 547 8.34 -10.42 -1.98
CA THR A 547 8.27 -8.96 -2.09
C THR A 547 8.15 -8.31 -0.72
N ILE A 548 7.26 -8.83 0.14
CA ILE A 548 7.13 -8.36 1.53
C ILE A 548 8.37 -8.69 2.35
N ALA A 549 9.03 -9.82 2.10
CA ALA A 549 10.23 -10.19 2.82
C ALA A 549 11.41 -9.25 2.56
N VAL A 550 11.62 -8.87 1.30
CA VAL A 550 12.70 -7.94 0.94
C VAL A 550 12.38 -6.50 1.36
N ASP A 551 11.11 -6.09 1.39
CA ASP A 551 10.71 -4.78 1.92
C ASP A 551 10.89 -4.73 3.45
N SER A 552 10.39 -5.74 4.16
CA SER A 552 10.51 -5.86 5.62
C SER A 552 11.94 -6.09 6.10
N TYR A 553 12.87 -6.43 5.20
CA TYR A 553 14.30 -6.56 5.50
C TYR A 553 14.87 -5.23 6.00
N GLY A 554 14.54 -4.12 5.33
CA GLY A 554 15.07 -2.78 5.64
C GLY A 554 14.79 -2.32 7.07
N PRO A 555 13.52 -2.26 7.52
CA PRO A 555 13.19 -1.84 8.88
C PRO A 555 13.85 -2.67 9.98
N VAL A 556 14.14 -3.96 9.70
CA VAL A 556 14.82 -4.82 10.66
C VAL A 556 16.31 -4.51 10.74
N THR A 557 16.96 -4.23 9.60
CA THR A 557 18.38 -3.88 9.57
C THR A 557 18.63 -2.50 10.17
N ASP A 558 17.75 -1.55 9.88
CA ASP A 558 17.78 -0.19 10.41
C ASP A 558 17.71 -0.22 11.95
N ASN A 559 16.64 -0.82 12.49
CA ASN A 559 16.52 -0.99 13.94
C ASN A 559 17.60 -1.85 14.59
N ALA A 560 18.24 -2.77 13.85
CA ALA A 560 19.35 -3.52 14.41
C ALA A 560 20.56 -2.61 14.68
N GLN A 561 20.81 -1.63 13.80
CA GLN A 561 21.78 -0.58 14.03
C GLN A 561 21.40 0.25 15.27
N SER A 562 20.17 0.74 15.36
CA SER A 562 19.75 1.56 16.50
C SER A 562 19.76 0.78 17.81
N VAL A 563 19.37 -0.50 17.82
CA VAL A 563 19.45 -1.36 19.01
C VAL A 563 20.88 -1.53 19.47
N PHE A 564 21.84 -1.67 18.55
CA PHE A 564 23.27 -1.73 18.89
C PHE A 564 23.70 -0.45 19.64
N GLU A 565 23.43 0.73 19.06
CA GLU A 565 23.82 2.03 19.64
C GLU A 565 23.09 2.31 20.97
N LEU A 566 21.77 2.15 21.01
CA LEU A 566 20.92 2.38 22.18
C LEU A 566 21.22 1.43 23.34
N SER A 567 21.70 0.21 23.04
CA SER A 567 22.09 -0.74 24.09
C SER A 567 23.30 -0.27 24.88
N THR A 568 24.12 0.63 24.29
CA THR A 568 25.41 1.11 24.82
C THR A 568 26.30 -0.04 25.29
N ILE A 569 26.21 -1.20 24.61
CA ILE A 569 26.87 -2.43 25.04
C ILE A 569 28.40 -2.27 25.13
N GLU A 570 28.97 -1.41 24.30
CA GLU A 570 30.40 -1.06 24.28
C GLU A 570 30.87 -0.39 25.57
N GLN A 571 29.95 0.30 26.27
CA GLN A 571 30.24 1.06 27.49
C GLN A 571 30.00 0.22 28.75
N LEU A 572 29.45 -0.98 28.62
CA LEU A 572 29.15 -1.86 29.74
C LEU A 572 30.43 -2.59 30.21
N PRO A 573 30.93 -2.35 31.44
CA PRO A 573 32.25 -2.84 31.86
C PRO A 573 32.43 -4.37 31.83
N GLN A 574 31.34 -5.13 31.94
CA GLN A 574 31.36 -6.60 31.95
C GLN A 574 30.78 -7.24 30.70
N ALA A 575 30.37 -6.49 29.68
CA ALA A 575 29.70 -7.06 28.51
C ALA A 575 30.57 -8.11 27.79
N THR A 576 31.86 -7.85 27.58
CA THR A 576 32.77 -8.81 26.96
C THR A 576 32.88 -10.12 27.76
N ALA A 577 33.04 -10.02 29.08
CA ALA A 577 33.15 -11.19 29.95
C ALA A 577 31.82 -11.96 30.04
N GLN A 578 30.69 -11.25 30.08
CA GLN A 578 29.36 -11.83 30.10
C GLN A 578 29.06 -12.58 28.80
N ILE A 579 29.31 -11.96 27.64
CA ILE A 579 29.12 -12.59 26.33
C ILE A 579 30.03 -13.82 26.19
N GLN A 580 31.29 -13.73 26.61
CA GLN A 580 32.21 -14.86 26.54
C GLN A 580 31.76 -16.03 27.43
N SER A 581 31.24 -15.76 28.64
CA SER A 581 30.81 -16.79 29.59
C SER A 581 29.44 -17.40 29.25
N GLU A 582 28.47 -16.57 28.83
CA GLU A 582 27.09 -17.01 28.55
C GLU A 582 26.90 -17.50 27.11
N HIS A 583 27.71 -17.03 26.17
CA HIS A 583 27.52 -17.27 24.73
C HIS A 583 28.75 -17.81 23.98
N GLY A 584 29.91 -17.89 24.64
CA GLY A 584 31.07 -18.63 24.14
C GLY A 584 31.86 -17.95 23.02
N PHE A 585 31.73 -16.63 22.82
CA PHE A 585 32.52 -15.88 21.83
C PHE A 585 32.95 -14.51 22.36
N ALA A 586 34.05 -13.99 21.83
CA ALA A 586 34.51 -12.64 22.11
C ALA A 586 33.84 -11.65 21.13
N PRO A 587 33.17 -10.59 21.61
CA PRO A 587 32.54 -9.61 20.74
C PRO A 587 33.56 -8.78 19.96
N ASN A 588 33.26 -8.47 18.69
CA ASN A 588 33.99 -7.52 17.86
C ASN A 588 33.07 -6.33 17.52
N PHE A 589 33.17 -5.27 18.32
CA PHE A 589 32.27 -4.11 18.22
C PHE A 589 32.45 -3.31 16.92
N ASP A 590 33.69 -3.03 16.52
CA ASP A 590 33.97 -2.26 15.30
C ASP A 590 33.44 -2.98 14.05
N ARG A 591 33.66 -4.30 13.97
CA ARG A 591 33.15 -5.10 12.85
C ARG A 591 31.63 -5.22 12.91
N ALA A 592 31.05 -5.38 14.10
CA ALA A 592 29.60 -5.44 14.27
C ALA A 592 28.93 -4.18 13.73
N LYS A 593 29.45 -3.00 14.10
CA LYS A 593 28.95 -1.72 13.62
C LYS A 593 29.04 -1.59 12.11
N HIS A 594 30.20 -1.88 11.52
CA HIS A 594 30.39 -1.84 10.07
C HIS A 594 29.39 -2.74 9.34
N LEU A 595 29.20 -3.97 9.82
CA LEU A 595 28.27 -4.92 9.22
C LEU A 595 26.81 -4.48 9.33
N LEU A 596 26.42 -3.82 10.42
CA LEU A 596 25.07 -3.29 10.58
C LEU A 596 24.83 -2.10 9.64
N GLU A 597 25.75 -1.14 9.59
CA GLU A 597 25.66 0.04 8.71
C GLU A 597 25.68 -0.34 7.21
N GLU A 598 26.54 -1.29 6.81
CA GLU A 598 26.60 -1.78 5.43
C GLU A 598 25.30 -2.51 5.04
N ASN A 599 24.76 -3.31 5.95
CA ASN A 599 23.56 -4.07 5.71
C ASN A 599 22.30 -3.19 5.65
N ASP A 600 22.27 -2.11 6.44
CA ASP A 600 21.24 -1.08 6.36
C ASP A 600 21.18 -0.42 4.97
N GLY A 601 22.34 -0.13 4.36
CA GLY A 601 22.39 0.36 2.97
C GLY A 601 21.77 -0.60 1.95
N ALA A 602 21.93 -1.92 2.14
CA ALA A 602 21.22 -2.92 1.33
C ALA A 602 19.72 -2.94 1.64
N GLY A 603 19.34 -2.77 2.91
CA GLY A 603 17.95 -2.59 3.36
C GLY A 603 17.26 -1.41 2.67
N ASN A 604 17.90 -0.24 2.63
CA ASN A 604 17.39 0.96 1.97
C ASN A 604 17.18 0.74 0.46
N THR A 605 18.12 0.04 -0.18
CA THR A 605 18.00 -0.33 -1.59
C THR A 605 16.77 -1.20 -1.83
N PHE A 606 16.57 -2.27 -1.05
CA PHE A 606 15.43 -3.18 -1.26
C PHE A 606 14.08 -2.56 -0.83
N LYS A 607 14.06 -1.74 0.22
CA LYS A 607 12.93 -0.87 0.59
C LYS A 607 12.53 0.02 -0.59
N ALA A 608 13.50 0.61 -1.29
CA ALA A 608 13.22 1.40 -2.49
C ALA A 608 12.69 0.54 -3.64
N THR A 609 13.22 -0.66 -3.87
CA THR A 609 12.78 -1.53 -4.97
C THR A 609 11.33 -2.01 -4.86
N ALA A 610 10.84 -2.25 -3.63
CA ALA A 610 9.49 -2.78 -3.42
C ALA A 610 8.39 -1.74 -3.73
N LYS A 611 8.67 -0.44 -3.51
CA LYS A 611 7.66 0.62 -3.64
C LYS A 611 7.13 0.78 -5.07
N PRO A 612 7.98 0.86 -6.12
CA PRO A 612 7.51 0.90 -7.51
C PRO A 612 6.75 -0.36 -7.95
N VAL A 613 7.10 -1.53 -7.41
CA VAL A 613 6.36 -2.79 -7.66
C VAL A 613 4.94 -2.67 -7.11
N LEU A 614 4.78 -2.25 -5.85
CA LEU A 614 3.49 -2.09 -5.20
C LEU A 614 2.59 -1.06 -5.90
N ILE A 615 3.09 0.14 -6.21
CA ILE A 615 2.29 1.13 -6.96
C ILE A 615 1.97 0.68 -8.39
N GLY A 616 2.88 -0.05 -9.05
CA GLY A 616 2.62 -0.67 -10.35
C GLY A 616 1.41 -1.61 -10.29
N THR A 617 1.32 -2.45 -9.26
CA THR A 617 0.15 -3.32 -9.05
C THR A 617 -1.14 -2.53 -8.86
N ALA A 618 -1.07 -1.43 -8.11
CA ALA A 618 -2.21 -0.58 -7.79
C ALA A 618 -2.82 0.04 -9.04
N VAL A 619 -1.96 0.60 -9.89
CA VAL A 619 -2.37 1.34 -11.08
C VAL A 619 -2.86 0.40 -12.16
N VAL A 620 -2.14 -0.69 -12.39
CA VAL A 620 -2.57 -1.73 -13.34
C VAL A 620 -3.85 -2.40 -12.84
N GLY A 621 -3.95 -2.71 -11.55
CA GLY A 621 -5.13 -3.28 -10.91
C GLY A 621 -6.34 -2.34 -10.96
N ALA A 622 -6.15 -1.04 -10.71
CA ALA A 622 -7.22 -0.04 -10.78
C ALA A 622 -7.92 -0.02 -12.14
N THR A 623 -7.23 -0.36 -13.24
CA THR A 623 -7.87 -0.45 -14.57
C THR A 623 -9.02 -1.46 -14.61
N THR A 624 -8.90 -2.59 -13.90
CA THR A 624 -9.94 -3.63 -13.85
C THR A 624 -11.17 -3.18 -13.06
N LEU A 625 -10.96 -2.47 -11.95
CA LEU A 625 -12.05 -1.93 -11.14
C LEU A 625 -12.74 -0.77 -11.86
N ILE A 626 -11.98 0.13 -12.49
CA ILE A 626 -12.53 1.20 -13.33
C ILE A 626 -13.37 0.60 -14.47
N PHE A 627 -12.90 -0.48 -15.09
CA PHE A 627 -13.68 -1.16 -16.11
C PHE A 627 -14.99 -1.75 -15.57
N SER A 628 -14.98 -2.26 -14.36
CA SER A 628 -16.19 -2.80 -13.75
C SER A 628 -17.25 -1.70 -13.56
N ILE A 629 -16.82 -0.49 -13.16
CA ILE A 629 -17.67 0.73 -13.16
C ILE A 629 -18.18 1.06 -14.57
N ILE A 630 -17.29 1.03 -15.58
CA ILE A 630 -17.66 1.31 -16.98
C ILE A 630 -18.74 0.33 -17.47
N VAL A 631 -18.53 -0.98 -17.27
CA VAL A 631 -19.49 -2.02 -17.68
C VAL A 631 -20.86 -1.81 -17.02
N ALA A 632 -20.86 -1.49 -15.72
CA ALA A 632 -22.10 -1.24 -14.98
C ALA A 632 -22.86 0.00 -15.48
N LEU A 633 -22.15 1.05 -15.89
CA LEU A 633 -22.74 2.30 -16.39
C LEU A 633 -23.18 2.26 -17.86
N THR A 634 -22.60 1.35 -18.65
CA THR A 634 -22.77 1.28 -20.11
C THR A 634 -23.63 0.10 -20.55
N ASP A 635 -24.35 -0.53 -19.61
CA ASP A 635 -25.15 -1.74 -19.85
C ASP A 635 -24.38 -2.82 -20.62
N GLY A 636 -23.21 -3.19 -20.12
CA GLY A 636 -22.37 -4.19 -20.77
C GLY A 636 -21.71 -3.70 -22.06
N LEU A 637 -21.22 -2.45 -22.06
CA LEU A 637 -20.57 -1.79 -23.20
C LEU A 637 -21.48 -1.65 -24.43
N THR A 638 -22.76 -1.37 -24.22
CA THR A 638 -23.75 -1.17 -25.29
C THR A 638 -24.15 0.29 -25.47
N THR A 639 -24.21 1.06 -24.37
CA THR A 639 -24.69 2.44 -24.35
C THR A 639 -23.66 3.37 -23.70
N GLY A 640 -23.73 4.67 -23.98
CA GLY A 640 -22.93 5.68 -23.26
C GLY A 640 -21.42 5.63 -23.49
N LEU A 641 -20.93 4.82 -24.44
CA LEU A 641 -19.49 4.69 -24.73
C LEU A 641 -18.87 6.00 -25.23
N GLU A 642 -19.65 6.84 -25.90
CA GLU A 642 -19.24 8.17 -26.36
C GLU A 642 -18.83 9.10 -25.20
N LYS A 643 -19.33 8.84 -23.98
CA LYS A 643 -19.01 9.62 -22.78
C LYS A 643 -17.63 9.28 -22.19
N LEU A 644 -16.99 8.19 -22.65
CA LEU A 644 -15.58 7.88 -22.34
C LEU A 644 -14.59 8.58 -23.26
N SER A 645 -15.08 9.32 -24.26
CA SER A 645 -14.25 10.07 -25.19
C SER A 645 -13.60 11.27 -24.50
N LEU A 646 -12.37 11.60 -24.89
CA LEU A 646 -11.74 12.89 -24.54
C LEU A 646 -12.54 14.10 -25.05
N LEU A 647 -13.41 13.89 -26.05
CA LEU A 647 -14.34 14.89 -26.55
C LEU A 647 -15.56 15.09 -25.65
N HIS A 648 -15.79 14.21 -24.67
CA HIS A 648 -16.78 14.41 -23.63
C HIS A 648 -16.20 15.29 -22.52
N PRO A 649 -16.65 16.56 -22.37
CA PRO A 649 -16.00 17.50 -21.46
C PRO A 649 -15.94 17.04 -20.00
N PRO A 650 -16.99 16.42 -19.40
CA PRO A 650 -16.91 15.88 -18.05
C PRO A 650 -15.76 14.89 -17.86
N PHE A 651 -15.56 13.96 -18.80
CA PHE A 651 -14.46 13.00 -18.72
C PHE A 651 -13.09 13.69 -18.73
N LEU A 652 -12.89 14.66 -19.63
CA LEU A 652 -11.65 15.45 -19.69
C LEU A 652 -11.43 16.30 -18.42
N LEU A 653 -12.47 16.92 -17.88
CA LEU A 653 -12.39 17.67 -16.62
C LEU A 653 -12.06 16.75 -15.43
N GLY A 654 -12.58 15.52 -15.46
CA GLY A 654 -12.22 14.45 -14.53
C GLY A 654 -10.72 14.19 -14.57
N LEU A 655 -10.14 14.04 -15.77
CA LEU A 655 -8.69 13.82 -15.94
C LEU A 655 -7.86 14.95 -15.33
N ILE A 656 -8.24 16.21 -15.53
CA ILE A 656 -7.51 17.35 -14.94
C ILE A 656 -7.65 17.34 -13.41
N THR A 657 -8.85 17.04 -12.91
CA THR A 657 -9.14 16.99 -11.47
C THR A 657 -8.34 15.91 -10.75
N GLY A 658 -8.19 14.73 -11.36
CA GLY A 658 -7.41 13.64 -10.78
C GLY A 658 -5.94 14.02 -10.54
N GLY A 659 -5.31 14.68 -11.50
CA GLY A 659 -3.94 15.19 -11.37
C GLY A 659 -3.81 16.22 -10.25
N ALA A 660 -4.77 17.15 -10.16
CA ALA A 660 -4.80 18.15 -9.08
C ALA A 660 -4.90 17.50 -7.69
N VAL A 661 -5.68 16.43 -7.54
CA VAL A 661 -5.83 15.70 -6.27
C VAL A 661 -4.54 14.99 -5.86
N ILE A 662 -3.78 14.41 -6.80
CA ILE A 662 -2.47 13.79 -6.49
C ILE A 662 -1.46 14.81 -5.96
N TYR A 663 -1.40 16.00 -6.56
CA TYR A 663 -0.51 17.06 -6.07
C TYR A 663 -0.96 17.65 -4.73
N TRP A 664 -2.27 17.83 -4.53
CA TRP A 664 -2.80 18.20 -3.22
C TRP A 664 -2.44 17.15 -2.16
N PHE A 665 -2.66 15.87 -2.46
CA PHE A 665 -2.36 14.77 -1.55
C PHE A 665 -0.90 14.80 -1.13
N THR A 666 0.01 14.90 -2.10
CA THR A 666 1.47 15.01 -1.88
C THR A 666 1.82 16.20 -0.97
N GLY A 667 1.23 17.37 -1.23
CA GLY A 667 1.45 18.56 -0.43
C GLY A 667 0.90 18.42 0.99
N ALA A 668 -0.28 17.82 1.13
CA ALA A 668 -0.94 17.61 2.42
C ALA A 668 -0.19 16.62 3.32
N SER A 669 0.28 15.50 2.77
CA SER A 669 1.11 14.53 3.51
C SER A 669 2.45 15.14 3.94
N THR A 670 3.12 15.84 3.03
CA THR A 670 4.39 16.52 3.33
C THR A 670 4.19 17.62 4.37
N GLN A 671 3.13 18.42 4.28
CA GLN A 671 2.80 19.44 5.29
C GLN A 671 2.58 18.80 6.67
N ALA A 672 1.97 17.62 6.73
CA ALA A 672 1.75 16.92 7.98
C ALA A 672 3.06 16.49 8.65
N VAL A 673 3.99 15.94 7.86
CA VAL A 673 5.34 15.59 8.32
C VAL A 673 6.08 16.85 8.78
N THR A 674 6.18 17.88 7.94
CA THR A 674 6.92 19.12 8.25
C THR A 674 6.45 19.77 9.55
N THR A 675 5.13 19.82 9.75
CA THR A 675 4.55 20.42 10.95
C THR A 675 4.84 19.61 12.20
N GLY A 676 4.72 18.28 12.11
CA GLY A 676 5.01 17.39 13.23
C GLY A 676 6.49 17.38 13.57
N ALA A 677 7.36 17.29 12.56
CA ALA A 677 8.81 17.31 12.70
C ALA A 677 9.28 18.59 13.39
N TYR A 678 8.74 19.75 13.02
CA TYR A 678 9.03 21.01 13.71
C TYR A 678 8.77 20.93 15.23
N ARG A 679 7.65 20.31 15.65
CA ARG A 679 7.29 20.14 17.06
C ARG A 679 8.14 19.11 17.78
N ALA A 680 8.48 18.01 17.10
CA ALA A 680 9.40 17.02 17.63
C ALA A 680 10.79 17.64 17.85
N VAL A 681 11.32 18.36 16.86
CA VAL A 681 12.59 19.10 16.94
C VAL A 681 12.61 20.10 18.09
N GLU A 682 11.56 20.90 18.24
CA GLU A 682 11.42 21.87 19.34
C GLU A 682 11.53 21.18 20.71
N PHE A 683 10.81 20.06 20.87
CA PHE A 683 10.84 19.28 22.10
C PHE A 683 12.21 18.61 22.35
N ILE A 684 12.79 17.97 21.34
CA ILE A 684 14.08 17.27 21.46
C ILE A 684 15.18 18.26 21.83
N LYS A 685 15.26 19.42 21.17
CA LYS A 685 16.24 20.48 21.50
C LYS A 685 16.14 20.97 22.94
N ALA A 686 14.92 21.07 23.47
CA ALA A 686 14.70 21.54 24.83
C ALA A 686 15.07 20.50 25.91
N ASN A 687 15.12 19.21 25.56
CA ASN A 687 15.25 18.12 26.53
C ASN A 687 16.52 17.26 26.36
N ILE A 688 17.25 17.38 25.25
CA ILE A 688 18.52 16.68 25.05
C ILE A 688 19.60 17.23 26.00
N ARG A 689 20.31 16.34 26.70
CA ARG A 689 21.34 16.69 27.70
C ARG A 689 22.70 16.15 27.29
N LEU A 690 23.48 16.96 26.59
CA LEU A 690 24.80 16.56 26.05
C LEU A 690 25.92 16.51 27.10
N GLU A 691 25.75 17.20 28.23
CA GLU A 691 26.74 17.21 29.31
C GLU A 691 26.76 15.93 30.15
N SER A 692 25.80 15.03 29.90
CA SER A 692 25.72 13.72 30.54
C SER A 692 26.03 12.60 29.54
N THR A 693 26.61 11.50 30.02
CA THR A 693 26.69 10.23 29.29
C THR A 693 25.44 9.37 29.48
N ALA A 694 24.47 9.83 30.29
CA ALA A 694 23.25 9.10 30.56
C ALA A 694 22.32 9.07 29.33
N LYS A 695 21.68 7.92 29.10
CA LYS A 695 20.66 7.76 28.07
C LYS A 695 19.49 8.71 28.30
N ALA A 696 18.80 9.09 27.23
CA ALA A 696 17.56 9.84 27.29
C ALA A 696 16.54 9.15 28.22
N SER A 697 15.74 9.94 28.92
CA SER A 697 14.74 9.37 29.82
C SER A 697 13.63 8.70 29.01
N VAL A 698 13.11 7.57 29.54
CA VAL A 698 11.97 6.86 28.93
C VAL A 698 10.74 7.76 28.82
N GLU A 699 10.58 8.71 29.74
CA GLU A 699 9.49 9.68 29.73
C GLU A 699 9.59 10.63 28.54
N ASP A 700 10.78 11.18 28.28
CA ASP A 700 11.02 12.08 27.14
C ASP A 700 10.79 11.35 25.81
N SER A 701 11.29 10.12 25.66
CA SER A 701 11.06 9.31 24.47
C SER A 701 9.57 9.01 24.23
N ARG A 702 8.82 8.66 25.29
CA ARG A 702 7.36 8.49 25.19
C ARG A 702 6.66 9.79 24.81
N ARG A 703 7.17 10.93 25.25
CA ARG A 703 6.62 12.23 24.89
C ARG A 703 6.82 12.54 23.41
N VAL A 704 7.99 12.25 22.84
CA VAL A 704 8.23 12.38 21.39
C VAL A 704 7.26 11.49 20.61
N VAL A 705 7.12 10.21 20.98
CA VAL A 705 6.16 9.28 20.37
C VAL A 705 4.73 9.83 20.40
N THR A 706 4.32 10.44 21.52
CA THR A 706 2.99 11.04 21.65
C THR A 706 2.81 12.19 20.65
N ILE A 707 3.82 13.07 20.51
CA ILE A 707 3.81 14.15 19.52
C ILE A 707 3.66 13.58 18.11
N CYS A 708 4.49 12.60 17.74
CA CYS A 708 4.41 11.95 16.42
C CYS A 708 3.03 11.36 16.17
N THR A 709 2.45 10.66 17.15
CA THR A 709 1.12 10.02 17.04
C THR A 709 0.02 11.03 16.81
N GLU A 710 -0.02 12.11 17.58
CA GLU A 710 -1.07 13.12 17.47
C GLU A 710 -1.05 13.81 16.09
N TYR A 711 0.12 14.16 15.58
CA TYR A 711 0.25 14.84 14.30
C TYR A 711 0.01 13.89 13.12
N ALA A 712 0.45 12.63 13.23
CA ALA A 712 0.11 11.58 12.27
C ALA A 712 -1.40 11.39 12.12
N GLN A 713 -2.14 11.28 13.24
CA GLN A 713 -3.59 11.12 13.22
C GLN A 713 -4.32 12.37 12.69
N LYS A 714 -3.87 13.58 13.07
CA LYS A 714 -4.43 14.83 12.56
C LYS A 714 -4.23 14.95 11.05
N GLY A 715 -3.03 14.65 10.55
CA GLY A 715 -2.71 14.64 9.13
C GLY A 715 -3.58 13.63 8.37
N MET A 716 -3.58 12.37 8.82
CA MET A 716 -4.38 11.31 8.21
C MET A 716 -5.86 11.65 8.20
N PHE A 717 -6.43 12.18 9.29
CA PHE A 717 -7.84 12.54 9.34
C PHE A 717 -8.23 13.58 8.29
N ASN A 718 -7.39 14.59 8.06
CA ASN A 718 -7.65 15.60 7.03
C ASN A 718 -7.55 15.01 5.62
N ILE A 719 -6.50 14.23 5.36
CA ILE A 719 -6.26 13.62 4.06
C ILE A 719 -7.38 12.64 3.70
N PHE A 720 -7.71 11.73 4.63
CA PHE A 720 -8.75 10.72 4.45
C PHE A 720 -10.10 11.35 4.16
N LEU A 721 -10.55 12.31 4.98
CA LEU A 721 -11.85 12.93 4.76
C LEU A 721 -11.89 13.81 3.51
N GLY A 722 -10.78 14.45 3.16
CA GLY A 722 -10.66 15.15 1.88
C GLY A 722 -10.87 14.21 0.69
N VAL A 723 -10.17 13.07 0.66
CA VAL A 723 -10.31 12.05 -0.39
C VAL A 723 -11.71 11.42 -0.37
N PHE A 724 -12.22 11.04 0.80
CA PHE A 724 -13.54 10.42 0.97
C PHE A 724 -14.67 11.30 0.44
N PHE A 725 -14.71 12.57 0.85
CA PHE A 725 -15.74 13.50 0.39
C PHE A 725 -15.53 13.93 -1.06
N ALA A 726 -14.28 14.04 -1.55
CA ALA A 726 -14.02 14.30 -2.97
C ALA A 726 -14.55 13.15 -3.83
N THR A 727 -14.31 11.90 -3.43
CA THR A 727 -14.80 10.70 -4.12
C THR A 727 -16.32 10.71 -4.26
N LEU A 728 -17.03 10.94 -3.15
CA LEU A 728 -18.50 11.07 -3.16
C LEU A 728 -18.96 12.26 -4.01
N ALA A 729 -18.34 13.43 -3.85
CA ALA A 729 -18.72 14.61 -4.61
C ALA A 729 -18.63 14.36 -6.12
N PHE A 730 -17.49 13.84 -6.57
CA PHE A 730 -17.21 13.63 -7.99
C PHE A 730 -18.10 12.55 -8.60
N ALA A 731 -18.32 11.43 -7.90
CA ALA A 731 -19.25 10.40 -8.35
C ALA A 731 -20.70 10.92 -8.48
N PHE A 732 -21.10 11.85 -7.60
CA PHE A 732 -22.46 12.41 -7.58
C PHE A 732 -22.67 13.55 -8.58
N VAL A 733 -21.60 14.24 -8.99
CA VAL A 733 -21.68 15.25 -10.06
C VAL A 733 -22.02 14.55 -11.37
N GLU A 734 -21.18 13.61 -11.80
CA GLU A 734 -21.34 12.91 -13.07
C GLU A 734 -20.44 11.65 -13.09
N PRO A 735 -20.97 10.44 -13.37
CA PRO A 735 -20.18 9.21 -13.33
C PRO A 735 -18.99 9.14 -14.30
N PHE A 736 -19.08 9.68 -15.51
CA PHE A 736 -17.97 9.67 -16.48
C PHE A 736 -16.89 10.71 -16.14
N PHE A 737 -17.25 11.85 -15.53
CA PHE A 737 -16.28 12.72 -14.86
C PHE A 737 -15.50 11.95 -13.80
N PHE A 738 -16.21 11.16 -12.98
CA PHE A 738 -15.58 10.35 -11.95
C PHE A 738 -14.66 9.26 -12.52
N ILE A 739 -15.03 8.61 -13.62
CA ILE A 739 -14.15 7.67 -14.34
C ILE A 739 -12.88 8.39 -14.83
N GLY A 740 -13.00 9.57 -15.46
CA GLY A 740 -11.85 10.37 -15.86
C GLY A 740 -10.96 10.75 -14.67
N TYR A 741 -11.56 11.09 -13.53
CA TYR A 741 -10.85 11.31 -12.27
C TYR A 741 -10.07 10.06 -11.84
N LEU A 742 -10.69 8.88 -11.79
CA LEU A 742 -10.04 7.63 -11.39
C LEU A 742 -8.87 7.24 -12.32
N VAL A 743 -9.04 7.37 -13.63
CA VAL A 743 -7.96 7.13 -14.60
C VAL A 743 -6.78 8.06 -14.31
N SER A 744 -7.06 9.34 -14.06
CA SER A 744 -6.02 10.32 -13.80
C SER A 744 -5.31 10.15 -12.46
N ILE A 745 -6.02 9.83 -11.36
CA ILE A 745 -5.33 9.56 -10.09
C ILE A 745 -4.35 8.40 -10.21
N ALA A 746 -4.70 7.38 -11.00
CA ALA A 746 -3.85 6.23 -11.21
C ALA A 746 -2.60 6.61 -12.03
N LEU A 747 -2.77 7.35 -13.14
CA LEU A 747 -1.67 7.76 -14.00
C LEU A 747 -0.72 8.77 -13.31
N PHE A 748 -1.25 9.87 -12.76
CA PHE A 748 -0.42 10.85 -12.06
C PHE A 748 0.18 10.27 -10.78
N GLY A 749 -0.58 9.45 -10.05
CA GLY A 749 -0.12 8.77 -8.86
C GLY A 749 1.03 7.80 -9.14
N LEU A 750 0.99 7.07 -10.26
CA LEU A 750 2.09 6.18 -10.68
C LEU A 750 3.42 6.93 -10.76
N PHE A 751 3.45 7.98 -11.57
CA PHE A 751 4.69 8.73 -11.84
C PHE A 751 5.14 9.50 -10.62
N GLN A 752 4.22 10.12 -9.89
CA GLN A 752 4.55 10.86 -8.68
C GLN A 752 5.12 9.93 -7.60
N ALA A 753 4.54 8.74 -7.40
CA ALA A 753 5.03 7.78 -6.42
C ALA A 753 6.42 7.26 -6.78
N ILE A 754 6.66 6.89 -8.05
CA ILE A 754 7.97 6.41 -8.51
C ILE A 754 9.04 7.50 -8.35
N PHE A 755 8.74 8.72 -8.84
CA PHE A 755 9.63 9.87 -8.72
C PHE A 755 10.04 10.10 -7.26
N MET A 756 9.08 10.18 -6.35
CA MET A 756 9.34 10.49 -4.95
C MET A 756 10.07 9.34 -4.23
N ALA A 757 9.69 8.08 -4.49
CA ALA A 757 10.34 6.92 -3.89
C ALA A 757 11.83 6.84 -4.26
N ASN A 758 12.15 7.02 -5.54
CA ASN A 758 13.51 6.86 -6.04
C ASN A 758 14.38 8.09 -5.78
N ALA A 759 13.83 9.32 -5.82
CA ALA A 759 14.56 10.51 -5.40
C ALA A 759 14.99 10.39 -3.92
N GLY A 760 14.04 10.01 -3.05
CA GLY A 760 14.32 9.77 -1.63
C GLY A 760 15.34 8.66 -1.40
N GLY A 761 15.20 7.52 -2.08
CA GLY A 761 16.18 6.42 -1.97
C GLY A 761 17.58 6.82 -2.44
N ALA A 762 17.69 7.66 -3.47
CA ALA A 762 18.98 8.15 -3.96
C ALA A 762 19.67 9.10 -2.96
N TRP A 763 18.93 9.99 -2.31
CA TRP A 763 19.47 10.87 -1.26
C TRP A 763 19.94 10.09 -0.03
N ASP A 764 19.15 9.11 0.41
CA ASP A 764 19.48 8.26 1.55
C ASP A 764 20.76 7.46 1.31
N ASN A 765 20.84 6.76 0.18
CA ASN A 765 22.03 5.99 -0.13
C ASN A 765 23.24 6.88 -0.47
N ALA A 766 23.05 8.12 -0.91
CA ALA A 766 24.14 9.09 -0.99
C ALA A 766 24.70 9.44 0.41
N LYS A 767 23.82 9.61 1.41
CA LYS A 767 24.23 9.75 2.83
C LYS A 767 25.01 8.51 3.27
N LYS A 768 24.48 7.29 3.03
CA LYS A 768 25.16 6.04 3.43
C LYS A 768 26.52 5.84 2.77
N VAL A 769 26.71 6.24 1.50
CA VAL A 769 28.04 6.24 0.85
C VAL A 769 29.03 7.16 1.60
N VAL A 770 28.60 8.35 2.00
CA VAL A 770 29.45 9.28 2.76
C VAL A 770 29.77 8.76 4.17
N GLU A 771 28.80 8.12 4.81
CA GLU A 771 28.91 7.60 6.17
C GLU A 771 29.80 6.36 6.28
N VAL A 772 29.63 5.40 5.36
CA VAL A 772 30.22 4.05 5.47
C VAL A 772 31.47 3.91 4.60
N GLU A 773 31.38 4.23 3.31
CA GLU A 773 32.48 4.02 2.38
C GLU A 773 33.54 5.12 2.49
N LEU A 774 33.11 6.38 2.50
CA LEU A 774 34.03 7.52 2.62
C LEU A 774 34.45 7.80 4.07
N LYS A 775 33.73 7.23 5.05
CA LYS A 775 33.94 7.42 6.50
C LYS A 775 34.05 8.90 6.89
N ALA A 776 33.23 9.75 6.26
CA ALA A 776 33.33 11.20 6.35
C ALA A 776 32.23 11.83 7.25
N LYS A 777 31.80 11.12 8.30
CA LYS A 777 30.80 11.61 9.26
C LYS A 777 31.26 12.93 9.91
N GLY A 778 30.32 13.87 10.05
CA GLY A 778 30.55 15.18 10.67
C GLY A 778 31.14 16.27 9.76
N THR A 779 31.52 15.94 8.52
CA THR A 779 32.00 16.89 7.52
C THR A 779 30.88 17.72 6.89
N ASP A 780 31.22 18.78 6.15
CA ASP A 780 30.25 19.58 5.37
C ASP A 780 29.58 18.76 4.26
N LEU A 781 30.31 17.84 3.64
CA LEU A 781 29.76 16.87 2.70
C LEU A 781 28.68 16.02 3.35
N HIS A 782 28.96 15.49 4.55
CA HIS A 782 27.99 14.72 5.32
C HIS A 782 26.77 15.55 5.70
N ALA A 783 26.96 16.80 6.14
CA ALA A 783 25.84 17.69 6.43
C ALA A 783 24.97 17.94 5.19
N ALA A 784 25.57 18.10 4.00
CA ALA A 784 24.83 18.28 2.75
C ALA A 784 24.01 17.04 2.38
N THR A 785 24.56 15.84 2.53
CA THR A 785 23.82 14.60 2.25
C THR A 785 22.70 14.33 3.25
N VAL A 786 22.88 14.68 4.54
CA VAL A 786 21.81 14.58 5.54
C VAL A 786 20.65 15.54 5.23
N VAL A 787 20.93 16.74 4.69
CA VAL A 787 19.85 17.64 4.23
C VAL A 787 19.08 17.01 3.05
N GLY A 788 19.78 16.37 2.12
CA GLY A 788 19.14 15.62 1.03
C GLY A 788 18.21 14.52 1.54
N ASP A 789 18.72 13.71 2.46
CA ASP A 789 17.97 12.58 3.02
C ASP A 789 16.71 13.05 3.77
N THR A 790 16.84 14.08 4.63
CA THR A 790 15.69 14.67 5.36
C THR A 790 14.66 15.36 4.45
N VAL A 791 15.04 15.77 3.23
CA VAL A 791 14.09 16.17 2.17
C VAL A 791 13.43 14.95 1.53
N GLY A 792 14.19 13.87 1.33
CA GLY A 792 13.77 12.60 0.76
C GLY A 792 12.85 11.76 1.65
N ASP A 793 12.89 11.95 2.95
CA ASP A 793 12.10 11.21 3.93
C ASP A 793 10.58 11.29 3.71
N PRO A 794 9.93 12.48 3.70
CA PRO A 794 8.50 12.59 3.42
C PRO A 794 8.16 12.19 1.98
N PHE A 795 9.15 12.17 1.08
CA PHE A 795 8.98 11.70 -0.28
C PHE A 795 8.85 10.17 -0.33
N LYS A 796 9.85 9.45 0.19
CA LYS A 796 9.97 8.00 0.04
C LYS A 796 9.13 7.20 1.03
N ASP A 797 8.87 7.71 2.25
CA ASP A 797 8.24 6.91 3.31
C ASP A 797 6.89 7.47 3.77
N THR A 798 6.42 8.58 3.19
CA THR A 798 5.06 9.09 3.42
C THR A 798 4.27 9.22 2.12
N SER A 799 4.67 10.15 1.24
CA SER A 799 3.82 10.56 0.13
C SER A 799 3.75 9.51 -0.98
N SER A 800 4.90 8.99 -1.42
CA SER A 800 4.95 7.96 -2.49
C SER A 800 4.19 6.69 -2.11
N VAL A 801 4.51 6.14 -0.94
CA VAL A 801 3.95 4.87 -0.47
C VAL A 801 2.46 4.94 -0.16
N ALA A 802 1.97 6.11 0.23
CA ALA A 802 0.55 6.29 0.54
C ALA A 802 -0.34 6.46 -0.70
N MET A 803 0.23 6.78 -1.87
CA MET A 803 -0.55 6.88 -3.11
C MET A 803 -1.17 5.55 -3.52
N ASN A 804 -0.46 4.44 -3.30
CA ASN A 804 -0.94 3.10 -3.62
C ASN A 804 -2.31 2.80 -2.95
N PRO A 805 -2.40 2.73 -1.61
CA PRO A 805 -3.67 2.39 -0.98
C PRO A 805 -4.74 3.48 -1.19
N VAL A 806 -4.35 4.74 -1.41
CA VAL A 806 -5.30 5.82 -1.71
C VAL A 806 -5.94 5.65 -3.08
N ILE A 807 -5.17 5.28 -4.11
CA ILE A 807 -5.70 5.00 -5.45
C ILE A 807 -6.70 3.85 -5.35
N LYS A 808 -6.31 2.72 -4.76
CA LYS A 808 -7.19 1.55 -4.64
C LYS A 808 -8.42 1.83 -3.79
N PHE A 809 -8.27 2.50 -2.65
CA PHE A 809 -9.38 2.91 -1.82
C PHE A 809 -10.36 3.78 -2.63
N THR A 810 -9.85 4.79 -3.33
CA THR A 810 -10.68 5.71 -4.13
C THR A 810 -11.39 4.97 -5.27
N THR A 811 -10.76 3.99 -5.89
CA THR A 811 -11.37 3.18 -6.95
C THR A 811 -12.42 2.21 -6.41
N LEU A 812 -12.11 1.45 -5.35
CA LEU A 812 -13.05 0.49 -4.74
C LEU A 812 -14.24 1.17 -4.06
N PHE A 813 -13.97 2.19 -3.24
CA PHE A 813 -15.04 3.00 -2.67
C PHE A 813 -15.75 3.82 -3.75
N GLY A 814 -15.05 4.19 -4.81
CA GLY A 814 -15.58 4.88 -5.97
C GLY A 814 -16.68 4.11 -6.69
N LEU A 815 -16.53 2.80 -6.84
CA LEU A 815 -17.59 1.93 -7.35
C LEU A 815 -18.87 2.09 -6.52
N LEU A 816 -18.76 1.94 -5.19
CA LEU A 816 -19.89 2.12 -4.27
C LEU A 816 -20.49 3.53 -4.37
N ALA A 817 -19.64 4.55 -4.51
CA ALA A 817 -20.07 5.94 -4.66
C ALA A 817 -20.84 6.18 -5.96
N VAL A 818 -20.44 5.57 -7.07
CA VAL A 818 -21.14 5.65 -8.36
C VAL A 818 -22.49 4.94 -8.29
N GLU A 819 -22.54 3.71 -7.78
CA GLU A 819 -23.79 2.97 -7.63
C GLU A 819 -24.79 3.73 -6.74
N LEU A 820 -24.28 4.35 -5.67
CA LEU A 820 -25.05 5.21 -4.79
C LEU A 820 -25.59 6.44 -5.52
N ALA A 821 -24.75 7.12 -6.29
CA ALA A 821 -25.14 8.31 -7.06
C ALA A 821 -26.24 8.01 -8.08
N VAL A 822 -26.08 6.93 -8.85
CA VAL A 822 -27.05 6.48 -9.87
C VAL A 822 -28.37 6.09 -9.21
N SER A 823 -28.32 5.24 -8.17
CA SER A 823 -29.52 4.77 -7.45
C SER A 823 -30.33 5.91 -6.83
N LEU A 824 -29.66 6.97 -6.35
CA LEU A 824 -30.32 8.16 -5.81
C LEU A 824 -30.93 9.03 -6.90
N LYS A 825 -30.28 9.13 -8.06
CA LYS A 825 -30.78 9.92 -9.21
C LYS A 825 -32.11 9.40 -9.70
N ASP A 826 -32.28 8.08 -9.75
CA ASP A 826 -33.53 7.44 -10.19
C ASP A 826 -34.71 7.74 -9.25
N ARG A 827 -34.43 7.96 -7.96
CA ARG A 827 -35.47 8.24 -6.94
C ARG A 827 -35.73 9.72 -6.73
N ALA A 828 -34.68 10.53 -6.75
CA ALA A 828 -34.72 11.95 -6.45
C ALA A 828 -33.68 12.69 -7.32
N PRO A 829 -34.02 13.09 -8.56
CA PRO A 829 -33.06 13.58 -9.55
C PRO A 829 -32.19 14.77 -9.11
N SER A 830 -32.70 15.62 -8.21
CA SER A 830 -31.98 16.79 -7.70
C SER A 830 -31.11 16.50 -6.45
N LEU A 831 -31.36 15.40 -5.75
CA LEU A 831 -30.66 15.06 -4.51
C LEU A 831 -29.18 14.75 -4.73
N PRO A 832 -28.76 14.00 -5.76
CA PRO A 832 -27.34 13.77 -6.03
C PRO A 832 -26.55 15.06 -6.19
N TYR A 833 -27.07 16.05 -6.92
CA TYR A 833 -26.40 17.34 -7.12
C TYR A 833 -26.30 18.16 -5.83
N ALA A 834 -27.34 18.15 -5.00
CA ALA A 834 -27.28 18.82 -3.69
C ALA A 834 -26.24 18.17 -2.77
N LEU A 835 -26.16 16.84 -2.77
CA LEU A 835 -25.16 16.08 -2.03
C LEU A 835 -23.75 16.28 -2.61
N ALA A 836 -23.61 16.35 -3.94
CA ALA A 836 -22.35 16.64 -4.60
C ALA A 836 -21.76 17.97 -4.13
N VAL A 837 -22.57 19.04 -4.10
CA VAL A 837 -22.14 20.35 -3.59
C VAL A 837 -21.77 20.26 -2.11
N ALA A 838 -22.59 19.60 -1.29
CA ALA A 838 -22.32 19.46 0.14
C ALA A 838 -21.01 18.71 0.42
N PHE A 839 -20.78 17.58 -0.26
CA PHE A 839 -19.55 16.81 -0.16
C PHE A 839 -18.35 17.56 -0.73
N PHE A 840 -18.51 18.28 -1.84
CA PHE A 840 -17.43 19.08 -2.40
C PHE A 840 -16.98 20.20 -1.44
N LEU A 841 -17.93 20.89 -0.80
CA LEU A 841 -17.61 21.89 0.23
C LEU A 841 -16.93 21.26 1.45
N ALA A 842 -17.34 20.06 1.86
CA ALA A 842 -16.66 19.32 2.91
C ALA A 842 -15.22 18.93 2.51
N ALA A 843 -15.02 18.45 1.28
CA ALA A 843 -13.70 18.13 0.74
C ALA A 843 -12.79 19.37 0.73
N LEU A 844 -13.28 20.51 0.21
CA LEU A 844 -12.55 21.78 0.21
C LEU A 844 -12.20 22.26 1.62
N PHE A 845 -13.09 22.05 2.60
CA PHE A 845 -12.80 22.35 4.00
C PHE A 845 -11.60 21.52 4.51
N PHE A 846 -11.53 20.23 4.18
CA PHE A 846 -10.41 19.38 4.58
C PHE A 846 -9.12 19.68 3.81
N VAL A 847 -9.21 20.05 2.52
CA VAL A 847 -8.10 20.57 1.72
C VAL A 847 -7.53 21.84 2.36
N TRP A 848 -8.40 22.78 2.74
CA TRP A 848 -7.98 23.99 3.44
C TRP A 848 -7.35 23.67 4.81
N ARG A 849 -7.95 22.75 5.57
CA ARG A 849 -7.48 22.36 6.90
C ARG A 849 -6.13 21.63 6.85
N SER A 850 -5.88 20.82 5.82
CA SER A 850 -4.61 20.11 5.66
C SER A 850 -3.44 21.06 5.44
N PHE A 851 -3.69 22.25 4.88
CA PHE A 851 -2.69 23.30 4.74
C PHE A 851 -2.75 24.31 5.88
N TYR A 852 -3.75 25.20 5.89
CA TYR A 852 -3.83 26.33 6.82
C TYR A 852 -4.12 25.93 8.27
N GLY A 853 -4.82 24.81 8.47
CA GLY A 853 -5.07 24.26 9.80
C GLY A 853 -3.83 23.61 10.42
N MET A 854 -2.84 23.28 9.60
CA MET A 854 -1.61 22.61 10.02
C MET A 854 -0.37 23.52 9.96
N GLN A 855 -0.48 24.76 9.51
CA GLN A 855 0.68 25.65 9.44
C GLN A 855 1.39 25.83 10.79
N ILE A 856 2.72 25.89 10.75
CA ILE A 856 3.56 26.26 11.88
C ILE A 856 3.28 27.73 12.19
N ARG A 857 2.54 27.99 13.28
CA ARG A 857 2.31 29.36 13.76
C ARG A 857 3.51 29.78 14.60
N ALA A 858 4.20 30.83 14.16
CA ALA A 858 5.18 31.52 15.00
C ALA A 858 4.45 32.04 16.24
N THR A 859 4.81 31.54 17.41
CA THR A 859 4.41 32.15 18.67
C THR A 859 5.06 33.53 18.73
N ALA A 860 4.25 34.59 18.84
CA ALA A 860 4.69 35.99 18.92
C ALA A 860 5.66 36.30 20.09
N SER A 861 6.05 35.31 20.88
CA SER A 861 7.01 35.44 21.98
C SER A 861 8.47 35.52 21.53
N ALA A 862 8.83 35.05 20.31
CA ALA A 862 10.21 35.07 19.84
C ALA A 862 10.65 36.44 19.27
N ALA A 863 9.71 37.35 18.99
CA ALA A 863 9.99 38.68 18.45
C ALA A 863 10.31 39.73 19.54
N ALA A 864 10.18 39.39 20.83
CA ALA A 864 10.35 40.34 21.94
C ALA A 864 11.78 40.35 22.55
N THR A 865 12.70 39.48 22.13
CA THR A 865 14.05 39.37 22.72
C THR A 865 15.17 40.02 21.90
N HIS A 866 14.86 40.73 20.82
CA HIS A 866 15.82 41.56 20.10
C HIS A 866 15.37 43.02 20.06
N SER A 867 15.45 43.69 21.21
CA SER A 867 15.60 45.14 21.24
C SER A 867 17.11 45.45 21.23
N PRO A 868 17.64 46.28 20.31
CA PRO A 868 19.04 46.64 20.32
C PRO A 868 19.31 47.51 21.55
N ALA A 869 20.16 47.03 22.47
CA ALA A 869 20.70 47.88 23.52
C ALA A 869 21.48 49.02 22.85
N ALA A 870 21.05 50.25 23.18
CA ALA A 870 21.62 51.49 22.69
C ALA A 870 23.12 51.58 23.03
N ALA A 871 23.88 52.11 22.07
CA ALA A 871 25.25 52.55 22.29
C ALA A 871 25.27 53.74 23.26
N HIS A 872 26.01 53.58 24.37
CA HIS A 872 26.78 54.63 25.01
C HIS A 872 27.97 54.02 25.74
#